data_AF-A0A1C6EE38-F1
#
_entry.id   AF-A0A1C6EE38-F1
#
_cell.length_a   1.000
_cell.length_b   1.000
_cell.length_c   1.000
_cell.angle_alpha   90.00
_cell.angle_beta   90.00
_cell.angle_gamma   90.00
#
_symmetry.space_group_name_H-M   'P 1'
#
loop_
_entity.id
_entity.type
_entity.pdbx_description
1 polymer ?
#
loop_
_entity_poly.entity_id
_entity_poly.type
_entity_poly.pdbx_seq_one_letter_code
_entity_poly.pdbx_strand_id
1 'polypeptide(L)'
;MKSKFVKAVAGVSLSALVATSCVTSAFAKDNSSTIYDSGTGYIAEKITHPEKGVMTTDGIVDYIGNGKLATNLENGNGDRGQNYSWGSIGYGDYMYIGTCYGAWTSTLQLMKQNLGRDFDDTTMKEALDTYYHENMYTGEEDGVDALGILLKLNVKTGEVKILMSKDLTNQNTIFRNAIEFKDKLYFCGSVNTIPCIYQVDPKTDECKQVYAGMTLEEYMEEYSKGISVGIRGMCVFDDKLIVSCINSEGAIICESENPEDQDSFKVIAKDEDLFNYPAYHYCDSIYGGSIFDMTQYGKSLYVSICTGTPANATDRNTMQAFGLVRGDIQADGSWKWTSVVGDKEKDGAKYTFGIDPERTRSGTANLKVFNGYLYIGEYNDEEIAVERMLFDNDFEFMNLNFEQSINFYRMDEDENIELIVGDADEMFPNGGISGLGSGFGSHENQYIWNMTVYDGKLYVGTFDASSFLIPLDEYMNDENASKEWKDKVDEYVEKICKNYNGVPDSAYKCAEYLDKATFGFDLYVTEDGVNFTKITDNGFGDPYNHGCRAFGITNEGLFIGTANPFYGTQVWKLSEKTVTPVESSEDSKQEDSKIEKDESKTESSSENSTDSPKTGDSSNGIAYFLAGLSLIAIVYTMNKKLFKKN
;
A
#
# COMPACT_ATOMS: atom_id res chain seq x y z
N MET A 1 72.44 4.47 -3.33
CA MET A 1 73.66 4.27 -2.50
C MET A 1 73.18 3.69 -1.16
N LYS A 2 73.82 2.67 -0.54
CA LYS A 2 74.84 2.78 0.54
C LYS A 2 74.51 3.91 1.57
N SER A 3 74.59 3.78 2.91
CA SER A 3 75.17 2.78 3.85
C SER A 3 74.91 3.29 5.31
N LYS A 4 74.76 2.55 6.44
CA LYS A 4 74.80 1.10 6.83
C LYS A 4 74.37 0.94 8.33
N PHE A 5 73.96 -0.28 8.73
CA PHE A 5 74.19 -0.91 10.08
C PHE A 5 73.43 -0.32 11.30
N VAL A 6 73.30 -0.96 12.48
CA VAL A 6 73.92 -2.20 13.09
C VAL A 6 72.82 -3.19 13.58
N LYS A 7 73.17 -4.43 13.98
CA LYS A 7 72.28 -5.51 14.46
C LYS A 7 72.41 -5.84 15.97
N ALA A 8 71.44 -6.63 16.46
CA ALA A 8 71.51 -7.60 17.59
C ALA A 8 71.32 -7.01 19.02
N VAL A 9 70.98 -7.78 20.08
CA VAL A 9 71.12 -9.23 20.35
C VAL A 9 69.94 -9.81 21.19
N ALA A 10 69.48 -11.03 20.90
CA ALA A 10 68.68 -11.99 21.73
C ALA A 10 67.35 -11.55 22.38
N GLY A 11 66.46 -12.45 22.84
CA GLY A 11 66.39 -13.91 22.58
C GLY A 11 65.81 -14.77 23.72
N VAL A 12 64.56 -15.25 23.55
CA VAL A 12 63.93 -16.46 24.15
C VAL A 12 63.79 -16.57 25.68
N SER A 13 62.56 -16.35 26.17
CA SER A 13 61.75 -17.30 26.99
C SER A 13 60.40 -16.61 27.35
N LEU A 14 59.19 -17.04 26.95
CA LEU A 14 58.51 -18.34 26.89
C LEU A 14 57.83 -18.76 28.22
N SER A 15 56.58 -18.32 28.45
CA SER A 15 55.52 -19.15 29.08
C SER A 15 54.11 -18.48 29.08
N ALA A 16 53.14 -19.22 28.53
CA ALA A 16 51.71 -19.32 28.86
C ALA A 16 50.83 -18.10 29.27
N LEU A 17 49.79 -17.85 28.45
CA LEU A 17 48.35 -17.77 28.78
C LEU A 17 47.88 -17.06 30.08
N VAL A 18 47.07 -16.01 29.93
CA VAL A 18 45.58 -16.05 29.95
C VAL A 18 45.06 -14.68 29.42
N ALA A 19 43.83 -14.62 28.90
CA ALA A 19 43.26 -13.39 28.33
C ALA A 19 42.41 -12.60 29.34
N THR A 20 42.61 -11.28 29.40
CA THR A 20 41.59 -10.33 29.88
C THR A 20 41.75 -8.95 29.22
N SER A 21 40.67 -8.48 28.60
CA SER A 21 40.26 -7.07 28.47
C SER A 21 41.32 -5.96 28.54
N CYS A 22 41.80 -5.49 27.38
CA CYS A 22 42.07 -4.06 27.20
C CYS A 22 40.82 -3.43 26.57
N VAL A 23 40.01 -2.74 27.37
CA VAL A 23 38.80 -2.07 26.90
C VAL A 23 39.21 -0.81 26.12
N THR A 24 39.28 -0.90 24.80
CA THR A 24 39.12 0.27 23.95
C THR A 24 37.65 0.66 23.99
N SER A 25 37.35 1.82 24.57
CA SER A 25 35.98 2.35 24.65
C SER A 25 35.37 2.45 23.27
N ALA A 26 34.39 1.59 22.97
CA ALA A 26 33.48 1.83 21.87
C ALA A 26 32.77 3.16 22.15
N PHE A 27 32.83 4.10 21.21
CA PHE A 27 31.92 5.22 21.21
C PHE A 27 30.54 4.67 20.87
N ALA A 28 29.66 4.58 21.86
CA ALA A 28 28.23 4.51 21.58
C ALA A 28 27.87 5.79 20.84
N LYS A 29 27.58 5.66 19.54
CA LYS A 29 27.04 6.75 18.73
C LYS A 29 25.55 6.79 19.05
N ASP A 30 25.07 7.87 19.64
CA ASP A 30 23.63 8.12 19.82
C ASP A 30 22.98 8.37 18.45
N ASN A 31 22.87 7.31 17.65
CA ASN A 31 21.97 7.24 16.50
C ASN A 31 20.59 6.87 17.05
N SER A 32 19.85 7.85 17.57
CA SER A 32 18.44 7.66 17.89
C SER A 32 17.67 7.45 16.59
N SER A 33 17.15 6.24 16.39
CA SER A 33 16.23 5.89 15.31
C SER A 33 14.97 6.77 15.39
N THR A 34 14.41 7.11 14.23
CA THR A 34 13.07 7.72 14.16
C THR A 34 12.05 6.70 14.68
N ILE A 35 11.40 7.01 15.81
CA ILE A 35 10.36 6.17 16.43
C ILE A 35 9.03 6.92 16.33
N TYR A 36 8.06 6.28 15.69
CA TYR A 36 6.65 6.65 15.74
C TYR A 36 5.96 5.96 16.91
N ASP A 37 5.14 6.71 17.65
CA ASP A 37 4.36 6.24 18.78
C ASP A 37 2.91 6.70 18.61
N SER A 38 2.02 5.73 18.34
CA SER A 38 0.59 5.97 18.11
C SER A 38 -0.20 6.29 19.37
N GLY A 39 0.38 6.07 20.56
CA GLY A 39 -0.36 6.01 21.82
C GLY A 39 -1.27 4.78 21.98
N THR A 40 -1.53 4.00 20.93
CA THR A 40 -2.50 2.86 20.93
C THR A 40 -1.94 1.56 21.49
N GLY A 41 -0.72 1.59 22.03
CA GLY A 41 0.01 0.42 22.53
C GLY A 41 1.08 -0.09 21.58
N TYR A 42 1.19 0.45 20.36
CA TYR A 42 2.21 0.08 19.38
C TYR A 42 3.23 1.20 19.17
N ILE A 43 4.45 0.81 18.78
CA ILE A 43 5.49 1.70 18.26
C ILE A 43 5.99 1.16 16.91
N ALA A 44 6.41 2.06 16.04
CA ALA A 44 7.13 1.72 14.81
C ALA A 44 8.50 2.40 14.80
N GLU A 45 9.57 1.62 14.68
CA GLU A 45 10.95 2.09 14.64
C GLU A 45 11.49 2.05 13.20
N LYS A 46 11.97 3.18 12.68
CA LYS A 46 12.50 3.29 11.33
C LYS A 46 13.87 2.60 11.21
N ILE A 47 14.01 1.68 10.26
CA ILE A 47 15.21 0.87 10.02
C ILE A 47 16.04 1.43 8.85
N THR A 48 15.38 2.02 7.85
CA THR A 48 16.05 2.65 6.70
C THR A 48 16.48 4.07 7.04
N HIS A 49 17.75 4.40 6.78
CA HIS A 49 18.35 5.69 7.13
C HIS A 49 17.89 6.18 8.51
N PRO A 50 18.16 5.43 9.60
CA PRO A 50 17.53 5.64 10.90
C PRO A 50 17.88 7.00 11.53
N GLU A 51 18.99 7.63 11.11
CA GLU A 51 19.38 9.00 11.45
C GLU A 51 18.53 10.09 10.76
N LYS A 52 17.72 9.74 9.76
CA LYS A 52 16.80 10.64 9.05
C LYS A 52 15.39 10.52 9.61
N GLY A 53 14.67 11.64 9.59
CA GLY A 53 13.25 11.69 9.89
C GLY A 53 12.37 11.07 8.81
N VAL A 54 11.06 11.18 9.05
CA VAL A 54 10.00 11.18 8.02
C VAL A 54 10.12 12.41 7.13
N MET A 55 9.45 12.41 5.96
CA MET A 55 9.43 13.53 5.01
C MET A 55 10.83 13.97 4.52
N THR A 56 11.76 13.01 4.43
CA THR A 56 13.12 13.23 3.91
C THR A 56 13.59 12.03 3.10
N THR A 57 14.48 12.24 2.13
CA THR A 57 14.89 11.22 1.15
C THR A 57 15.40 9.92 1.80
N ASP A 58 14.76 8.81 1.44
CA ASP A 58 15.07 7.45 1.85
C ASP A 58 15.27 6.53 0.61
N GLY A 59 14.55 5.42 0.47
CA GLY A 59 14.73 4.46 -0.64
C GLY A 59 15.60 3.23 -0.33
N ILE A 60 15.97 2.99 0.94
CA ILE A 60 16.84 1.89 1.41
C ILE A 60 18.32 1.97 0.93
N VAL A 61 18.56 2.42 -0.30
CA VAL A 61 19.88 2.52 -0.96
C VAL A 61 20.17 3.95 -1.38
N ASP A 62 21.40 4.22 -1.83
CA ASP A 62 21.87 5.54 -2.23
C ASP A 62 22.00 5.66 -3.75
N TYR A 63 21.37 6.67 -4.38
CA TYR A 63 21.70 7.03 -5.76
C TYR A 63 23.04 7.79 -5.81
N ILE A 64 23.95 7.34 -6.67
CA ILE A 64 25.31 7.91 -6.83
C ILE A 64 25.61 8.37 -8.26
N GLY A 65 24.57 8.56 -9.08
CA GLY A 65 24.66 9.07 -10.44
C GLY A 65 24.87 8.01 -11.52
N ASN A 66 24.44 8.32 -12.74
CA ASN A 66 24.58 7.53 -13.96
C ASN A 66 23.94 6.13 -13.85
N GLY A 67 22.77 6.03 -13.21
CA GLY A 67 22.05 4.76 -13.02
C GLY A 67 22.70 3.81 -12.01
N LYS A 68 23.52 4.34 -11.09
CA LYS A 68 24.31 3.55 -10.12
C LYS A 68 23.88 3.76 -8.69
N LEU A 69 24.05 2.71 -7.90
CA LEU A 69 23.63 2.63 -6.50
C LEU A 69 24.80 2.31 -5.58
N ALA A 70 24.76 2.89 -4.38
CA ALA A 70 25.59 2.50 -3.25
C ALA A 70 24.71 1.96 -2.10
N THR A 71 25.38 1.37 -1.11
CA THR A 71 24.78 0.81 0.11
C THR A 71 25.67 1.15 1.29
N ASN A 72 25.08 1.31 2.47
CA ASN A 72 25.82 1.48 3.73
C ASN A 72 26.75 2.72 3.77
N LEU A 73 26.38 3.82 3.09
CA LEU A 73 27.13 5.08 3.18
C LEU A 73 26.87 5.78 4.52
N GLU A 74 27.91 6.37 5.12
CA GLU A 74 27.72 7.21 6.30
C GLU A 74 27.13 8.57 5.91
N ASN A 75 25.88 8.83 6.32
CA ASN A 75 25.03 9.93 5.85
C ASN A 75 24.72 9.83 4.35
N GLY A 76 24.23 8.67 3.91
CA GLY A 76 23.71 8.47 2.56
C GLY A 76 22.61 9.46 2.19
N ASN A 77 22.54 9.84 0.91
CA ASN A 77 21.49 10.72 0.39
C ASN A 77 20.15 9.98 0.24
N GLY A 78 20.19 8.68 -0.06
CA GLY A 78 19.02 7.89 -0.49
C GLY A 78 18.82 7.86 -2.01
N ASP A 79 17.73 7.21 -2.44
CA ASP A 79 17.25 7.06 -3.83
C ASP A 79 15.71 7.21 -3.80
N ARG A 80 15.22 8.40 -4.16
CA ARG A 80 13.78 8.72 -4.23
C ARG A 80 13.05 7.84 -5.26
N GLY A 81 13.79 7.32 -6.24
CA GLY A 81 13.31 6.43 -7.28
C GLY A 81 12.90 5.06 -6.75
N GLN A 82 13.57 4.48 -5.74
CA GLN A 82 13.12 3.24 -5.08
C GLN A 82 11.88 3.46 -4.19
N ASN A 83 10.75 3.87 -4.76
CA ASN A 83 9.61 4.39 -3.99
C ASN A 83 8.66 3.34 -3.38
N TYR A 84 8.78 2.05 -3.72
CA TYR A 84 7.91 1.00 -3.18
C TYR A 84 8.69 -0.26 -2.83
N SER A 85 8.51 -0.79 -1.63
CA SER A 85 8.96 -2.15 -1.27
C SER A 85 8.00 -3.22 -1.80
N TRP A 86 7.85 -3.31 -3.13
CA TRP A 86 6.69 -3.92 -3.78
C TRP A 86 6.53 -5.43 -3.52
N GLY A 87 7.49 -6.24 -3.97
CA GLY A 87 7.52 -7.69 -3.76
C GLY A 87 8.53 -8.03 -2.68
N SER A 88 8.08 -8.15 -1.42
CA SER A 88 8.98 -8.28 -0.26
C SER A 88 8.57 -9.40 0.69
N ILE A 89 9.55 -10.00 1.36
CA ILE A 89 9.36 -11.07 2.36
C ILE A 89 10.46 -11.04 3.43
N GLY A 90 10.11 -11.36 4.68
CA GLY A 90 11.08 -11.57 5.76
C GLY A 90 11.57 -13.02 5.81
N TYR A 91 12.86 -13.23 6.04
CA TYR A 91 13.44 -14.55 6.28
C TYR A 91 14.68 -14.48 7.18
N GLY A 92 14.67 -15.24 8.28
CA GLY A 92 15.74 -15.24 9.26
C GLY A 92 15.96 -13.84 9.87
N ASP A 93 17.16 -13.28 9.69
CA ASP A 93 17.54 -11.94 10.18
C ASP A 93 17.40 -10.83 9.12
N TYR A 94 16.71 -11.09 8.00
CA TYR A 94 16.68 -10.20 6.83
C TYR A 94 15.27 -9.95 6.30
N MET A 95 15.05 -8.72 5.81
CA MET A 95 14.01 -8.40 4.82
C MET A 95 14.61 -8.56 3.42
N TYR A 96 13.99 -9.34 2.55
CA TYR A 96 14.29 -9.38 1.12
C TYR A 96 13.25 -8.54 0.39
N ILE A 97 13.68 -7.57 -0.42
CA ILE A 97 12.84 -6.52 -0.96
C ILE A 97 13.11 -6.36 -2.45
N GLY A 98 12.11 -6.65 -3.29
CA GLY A 98 12.05 -6.27 -4.69
C GLY A 98 11.32 -4.94 -4.82
N THR A 99 11.97 -3.91 -5.36
CA THR A 99 11.42 -2.55 -5.42
C THR A 99 10.52 -2.33 -6.64
N CYS A 100 9.64 -1.33 -6.56
CA CYS A 100 9.25 -0.57 -7.76
C CYS A 100 10.14 0.67 -7.85
N TYR A 101 10.64 0.97 -9.05
CA TYR A 101 11.34 2.22 -9.32
C TYR A 101 10.43 3.17 -10.07
N GLY A 102 10.24 4.39 -9.55
CA GLY A 102 9.40 5.41 -10.18
C GLY A 102 8.02 4.90 -10.56
N ALA A 103 7.26 4.31 -9.62
CA ALA A 103 6.00 3.65 -9.97
C ALA A 103 5.01 4.63 -10.62
N TRP A 104 4.94 5.86 -10.12
CA TRP A 104 4.07 6.89 -10.67
C TRP A 104 4.51 7.38 -12.06
N THR A 105 5.81 7.62 -12.28
CA THR A 105 6.32 7.98 -13.62
C THR A 105 6.16 6.82 -14.61
N SER A 106 6.24 5.57 -14.14
CA SER A 106 5.91 4.37 -14.92
C SER A 106 4.42 4.32 -15.29
N THR A 107 3.50 4.63 -14.36
CA THR A 107 2.06 4.73 -14.63
C THR A 107 1.75 5.80 -15.68
N LEU A 108 2.37 6.99 -15.60
CA LEU A 108 2.23 8.02 -16.63
C LEU A 108 2.72 7.55 -18.02
N GLN A 109 3.83 6.80 -18.08
CA GLN A 109 4.28 6.18 -19.33
C GLN A 109 3.28 5.14 -19.86
N LEU A 110 2.63 4.35 -19.00
CA LEU A 110 1.56 3.41 -19.40
C LEU A 110 0.32 4.14 -19.93
N MET A 111 -0.14 5.20 -19.26
CA MET A 111 -1.23 6.06 -19.74
C MET A 111 -0.94 6.62 -21.14
N LYS A 112 0.32 7.05 -21.38
CA LYS A 112 0.77 7.60 -22.65
C LYS A 112 0.84 6.54 -23.76
N GLN A 113 1.45 5.39 -23.48
CA GLN A 113 1.74 4.37 -24.49
C GLN A 113 0.54 3.46 -24.80
N ASN A 114 -0.28 3.12 -23.79
CA ASN A 114 -1.30 2.07 -23.90
C ASN A 114 -2.74 2.58 -23.79
N LEU A 115 -3.00 3.68 -23.09
CA LEU A 115 -4.35 4.29 -22.99
C LEU A 115 -4.59 5.45 -23.98
N GLY A 116 -3.58 5.81 -24.79
CA GLY A 116 -3.73 6.85 -25.81
C GLY A 116 -3.90 8.26 -25.23
N ARG A 117 -3.37 8.52 -24.03
CA ARG A 117 -3.16 9.89 -23.55
C ARG A 117 -1.96 10.49 -24.27
N ASP A 118 -2.08 11.75 -24.67
CA ASP A 118 -1.03 12.49 -25.36
C ASP A 118 -0.74 13.76 -24.57
N PHE A 119 0.53 13.94 -24.22
CA PHE A 119 1.04 15.05 -23.41
C PHE A 119 2.55 15.24 -23.69
N ASP A 120 3.05 16.46 -23.53
CA ASP A 120 4.49 16.72 -23.56
C ASP A 120 5.13 16.34 -22.22
N ASP A 121 6.25 15.61 -22.25
CA ASP A 121 6.90 15.08 -21.05
C ASP A 121 7.55 16.19 -20.21
N THR A 122 8.03 17.27 -20.86
CA THR A 122 8.54 18.45 -20.15
C THR A 122 7.43 19.15 -19.38
N THR A 123 6.32 19.42 -20.07
CA THR A 123 5.13 20.08 -19.51
C THR A 123 4.51 19.26 -18.37
N MET A 124 4.46 17.93 -18.50
CA MET A 124 4.01 17.04 -17.42
C MET A 124 4.96 17.06 -16.22
N LYS A 125 6.28 17.07 -16.44
CA LYS A 125 7.25 17.21 -15.34
C LYS A 125 7.09 18.56 -14.64
N GLU A 126 7.10 19.66 -15.38
CA GLU A 126 6.94 21.02 -14.84
C GLU A 126 5.62 21.19 -14.08
N ALA A 127 4.54 20.54 -14.54
CA ALA A 127 3.26 20.50 -13.84
C ALA A 127 3.35 19.76 -12.49
N LEU A 128 3.90 18.55 -12.46
CA LEU A 128 4.06 17.77 -11.23
C LEU A 128 5.02 18.45 -10.24
N ASP A 129 6.14 18.97 -10.72
CA ASP A 129 7.08 19.76 -9.92
C ASP A 129 6.38 21.00 -9.32
N THR A 130 5.47 21.64 -10.08
CA THR A 130 4.65 22.77 -9.58
C THR A 130 3.61 22.31 -8.55
N TYR A 131 2.81 21.28 -8.86
CA TYR A 131 1.71 20.81 -8.02
C TYR A 131 2.20 20.33 -6.64
N TYR A 132 3.35 19.67 -6.59
CA TYR A 132 3.89 19.07 -5.36
C TYR A 132 5.09 19.85 -4.77
N HIS A 133 5.37 21.06 -5.23
CA HIS A 133 6.54 21.87 -4.83
C HIS A 133 7.87 21.08 -4.86
N GLU A 134 8.14 20.41 -5.98
CA GLU A 134 9.32 19.56 -6.24
C GLU A 134 9.44 18.28 -5.34
N ASN A 135 8.47 18.03 -4.45
CA ASN A 135 8.49 16.90 -3.51
C ASN A 135 8.11 15.55 -4.13
N MET A 136 7.41 15.51 -5.27
CA MET A 136 7.18 14.25 -5.99
C MET A 136 8.45 13.81 -6.76
N TYR A 137 8.75 12.51 -6.80
CA TYR A 137 9.84 12.00 -7.65
C TYR A 137 9.43 12.03 -9.13
N THR A 138 10.12 12.88 -9.90
CA THR A 138 9.89 13.05 -11.35
C THR A 138 11.10 12.67 -12.23
N GLY A 139 12.14 12.07 -11.64
CA GLY A 139 13.37 11.63 -12.32
C GLY A 139 14.66 12.09 -11.61
N GLU A 140 15.79 11.46 -11.93
CA GLU A 140 17.12 11.85 -11.43
C GLU A 140 17.67 13.11 -12.11
N GLU A 141 18.48 13.91 -11.38
CA GLU A 141 19.07 15.17 -11.90
C GLU A 141 19.93 14.99 -13.16
N ASP A 142 20.58 13.83 -13.32
CA ASP A 142 21.39 13.50 -14.50
C ASP A 142 20.61 12.75 -15.60
N GLY A 143 19.33 12.48 -15.38
CA GLY A 143 18.43 11.85 -16.35
C GLY A 143 18.69 10.37 -16.61
N VAL A 144 19.31 9.64 -15.65
CA VAL A 144 19.63 8.21 -15.81
C VAL A 144 19.06 7.39 -14.64
N ASP A 145 17.85 6.86 -14.81
CA ASP A 145 17.20 6.00 -13.80
C ASP A 145 18.07 4.79 -13.40
N ALA A 146 18.13 4.49 -12.09
CA ALA A 146 18.78 3.27 -11.58
C ALA A 146 17.94 1.99 -11.82
N LEU A 147 16.63 2.16 -12.02
CA LEU A 147 15.62 1.11 -12.20
C LEU A 147 15.41 0.23 -10.94
N GLY A 148 14.46 -0.71 -11.04
CA GLY A 148 14.05 -1.58 -9.94
C GLY A 148 15.09 -2.64 -9.61
N ILE A 149 15.20 -2.97 -8.32
CA ILE A 149 16.25 -3.81 -7.75
C ILE A 149 15.68 -4.86 -6.81
N LEU A 150 16.46 -5.93 -6.61
CA LEU A 150 16.26 -6.88 -5.52
C LEU A 150 17.40 -6.71 -4.52
N LEU A 151 17.08 -6.51 -3.25
CA LEU A 151 18.05 -6.39 -2.16
C LEU A 151 17.67 -7.26 -0.95
N LYS A 152 18.61 -7.39 -0.01
CA LYS A 152 18.37 -7.81 1.35
C LYS A 152 18.86 -6.76 2.34
N LEU A 153 18.05 -6.48 3.36
CA LEU A 153 18.31 -5.57 4.47
C LEU A 153 18.38 -6.39 5.76
N ASN A 154 19.51 -6.33 6.48
CA ASN A 154 19.64 -6.94 7.81
C ASN A 154 18.90 -6.08 8.84
N VAL A 155 17.85 -6.63 9.45
CA VAL A 155 16.97 -5.84 10.34
C VAL A 155 17.54 -5.60 11.74
N LYS A 156 18.73 -6.13 12.06
CA LYS A 156 19.46 -5.85 13.31
C LYS A 156 20.57 -4.81 13.16
N THR A 157 21.15 -4.68 11.97
CA THR A 157 22.32 -3.83 11.73
C THR A 157 22.05 -2.68 10.77
N GLY A 158 20.92 -2.69 10.04
CA GLY A 158 20.66 -1.78 8.93
C GLY A 158 21.49 -2.10 7.67
N GLU A 159 22.28 -3.18 7.68
CA GLU A 159 23.20 -3.49 6.57
C GLU A 159 22.43 -3.95 5.33
N VAL A 160 22.61 -3.24 4.22
CA VAL A 160 21.97 -3.52 2.93
C VAL A 160 22.95 -4.18 1.97
N LYS A 161 22.47 -5.21 1.26
CA LYS A 161 23.15 -5.84 0.13
C LYS A 161 22.20 -5.94 -1.06
N ILE A 162 22.55 -5.29 -2.17
CA ILE A 162 21.88 -5.48 -3.46
C ILE A 162 22.22 -6.89 -4.00
N LEU A 163 21.20 -7.59 -4.48
CA LEU A 163 21.29 -8.93 -5.06
C LEU A 163 21.15 -8.90 -6.59
N MET A 164 20.24 -8.08 -7.11
CA MET A 164 20.03 -7.85 -8.54
C MET A 164 19.84 -6.36 -8.80
N SER A 165 20.51 -5.81 -9.80
CA SER A 165 20.28 -4.44 -10.29
C SER A 165 20.81 -4.23 -11.69
N LYS A 166 20.48 -3.09 -12.31
CA LYS A 166 20.93 -2.79 -13.67
C LYS A 166 22.46 -2.66 -13.78
N ASP A 167 23.11 -2.08 -12.78
CA ASP A 167 24.58 -1.94 -12.75
C ASP A 167 25.30 -3.23 -12.32
N LEU A 168 24.74 -3.97 -11.34
CA LEU A 168 25.40 -5.14 -10.75
C LEU A 168 25.27 -6.41 -11.58
N THR A 169 24.06 -6.69 -12.09
CA THR A 169 23.72 -7.96 -12.75
C THR A 169 23.10 -7.78 -14.15
N ASN A 170 23.00 -6.54 -14.64
CA ASN A 170 22.30 -6.18 -15.88
C ASN A 170 20.81 -6.56 -15.87
N GLN A 171 20.17 -6.54 -14.68
CA GLN A 171 18.77 -6.89 -14.47
C GLN A 171 18.03 -5.74 -13.78
N ASN A 172 17.09 -5.10 -14.49
CA ASN A 172 15.99 -4.37 -13.85
C ASN A 172 14.99 -5.40 -13.31
N THR A 173 14.55 -5.30 -12.07
CA THR A 173 13.56 -6.20 -11.46
C THR A 173 12.34 -5.45 -10.99
N ILE A 174 11.14 -5.90 -11.38
CA ILE A 174 9.86 -5.39 -10.89
C ILE A 174 9.08 -6.58 -10.34
N PHE A 175 9.32 -6.92 -9.08
CA PHE A 175 8.63 -8.01 -8.40
C PHE A 175 7.39 -7.48 -7.67
N ARG A 176 6.26 -8.17 -7.80
CA ARG A 176 4.94 -7.77 -7.29
C ARG A 176 4.55 -8.51 -6.01
N ASN A 177 4.99 -9.76 -5.88
CA ASN A 177 4.65 -10.64 -4.77
C ASN A 177 5.83 -11.59 -4.47
N ALA A 178 5.93 -12.06 -3.22
CA ALA A 178 7.03 -12.90 -2.73
C ALA A 178 6.53 -13.93 -1.71
N ILE A 179 7.04 -15.17 -1.77
CA ILE A 179 6.61 -16.27 -0.90
C ILE A 179 7.77 -17.20 -0.52
N GLU A 180 7.75 -17.75 0.70
CA GLU A 180 8.66 -18.83 1.10
C GLU A 180 8.07 -20.18 0.70
N PHE A 181 8.89 -21.05 0.11
CA PHE A 181 8.55 -22.44 -0.14
C PHE A 181 9.80 -23.32 -0.07
N LYS A 182 9.76 -24.38 0.74
CA LYS A 182 10.83 -25.39 0.88
C LYS A 182 12.23 -24.78 1.09
N ASP A 183 12.39 -23.96 2.13
CA ASP A 183 13.63 -23.25 2.51
C ASP A 183 14.16 -22.22 1.48
N LYS A 184 13.39 -21.90 0.42
CA LYS A 184 13.74 -20.91 -0.62
C LYS A 184 12.69 -19.79 -0.69
N LEU A 185 13.10 -18.63 -1.19
CA LEU A 185 12.20 -17.50 -1.44
C LEU A 185 11.92 -17.40 -2.95
N TYR A 186 10.66 -17.24 -3.34
CA TYR A 186 10.24 -17.07 -4.73
C TYR A 186 9.60 -15.70 -4.90
N PHE A 187 9.95 -15.01 -5.99
CA PHE A 187 9.48 -13.67 -6.35
C PHE A 187 8.87 -13.72 -7.75
N CYS A 188 7.66 -13.19 -7.92
CA CYS A 188 7.02 -13.09 -9.23
C CYS A 188 6.86 -11.63 -9.68
N GLY A 189 6.82 -11.43 -10.99
CA GLY A 189 6.71 -10.12 -11.63
C GLY A 189 7.43 -10.15 -12.96
N SER A 190 8.34 -9.19 -13.20
CA SER A 190 9.19 -9.18 -14.39
C SER A 190 10.66 -8.86 -14.10
N VAL A 191 11.54 -9.34 -14.99
CA VAL A 191 12.97 -9.01 -14.99
C VAL A 191 13.40 -8.65 -16.41
N ASN A 192 14.01 -7.46 -16.57
CA ASN A 192 14.21 -6.81 -17.86
C ASN A 192 12.93 -6.86 -18.72
N THR A 193 11.81 -6.45 -18.12
CA THR A 193 10.45 -6.41 -18.70
C THR A 193 9.78 -7.79 -18.92
N ILE A 194 10.52 -8.90 -18.96
CA ILE A 194 9.93 -10.24 -19.22
C ILE A 194 9.23 -10.82 -17.97
N PRO A 195 7.95 -11.25 -18.06
CA PRO A 195 7.25 -11.93 -16.98
C PRO A 195 7.93 -13.24 -16.57
N CYS A 196 8.27 -13.37 -15.29
CA CYS A 196 9.06 -14.51 -14.79
C CYS A 196 8.93 -14.71 -13.27
N ILE A 197 9.45 -15.86 -12.80
CA ILE A 197 9.63 -16.16 -11.38
C ILE A 197 11.12 -16.35 -11.12
N TYR A 198 11.62 -15.67 -10.08
CA TYR A 198 12.99 -15.80 -9.58
C TYR A 198 12.98 -16.47 -8.20
N GLN A 199 13.91 -17.39 -8.00
CA GLN A 199 14.18 -18.08 -6.75
C GLN A 199 15.46 -17.48 -6.14
N VAL A 200 15.39 -17.09 -4.87
CA VAL A 200 16.52 -16.62 -4.06
C VAL A 200 16.84 -17.69 -3.01
N ASP A 201 18.12 -18.08 -2.90
CA ASP A 201 18.57 -18.96 -1.83
C ASP A 201 19.10 -18.11 -0.67
N PRO A 202 18.37 -18.03 0.47
CA PRO A 202 18.77 -17.15 1.56
C PRO A 202 20.05 -17.59 2.30
N LYS A 203 20.61 -18.77 1.97
CA LYS A 203 21.86 -19.30 2.55
C LYS A 203 23.09 -19.00 1.68
N THR A 204 22.91 -18.69 0.40
CA THR A 204 24.01 -18.35 -0.55
C THR A 204 23.87 -16.98 -1.20
N ASP A 205 22.68 -16.36 -1.13
CA ASP A 205 22.24 -15.20 -1.91
C ASP A 205 22.22 -15.43 -3.43
N GLU A 206 22.21 -16.69 -3.89
CA GLU A 206 22.06 -17.02 -5.30
C GLU A 206 20.64 -16.70 -5.79
N CYS A 207 20.54 -15.91 -6.86
CA CYS A 207 19.29 -15.49 -7.49
C CYS A 207 19.18 -16.14 -8.88
N LYS A 208 18.19 -17.01 -9.06
CA LYS A 208 18.03 -17.89 -10.23
C LYS A 208 16.65 -17.68 -10.86
N GLN A 209 16.58 -17.42 -12.16
CA GLN A 209 15.31 -17.53 -12.88
C GLN A 209 14.90 -19.00 -12.94
N VAL A 210 13.70 -19.32 -12.47
CA VAL A 210 13.18 -20.69 -12.45
C VAL A 210 11.99 -20.91 -13.39
N TYR A 211 11.33 -19.83 -13.80
CA TYR A 211 10.26 -19.88 -14.78
C TYR A 211 10.25 -18.60 -15.61
N ALA A 212 10.22 -18.73 -16.94
CA ALA A 212 9.84 -17.68 -17.87
C ALA A 212 8.37 -17.89 -18.28
N GLY A 213 7.52 -16.86 -18.16
CA GLY A 213 6.16 -16.91 -18.68
C GLY A 213 6.09 -16.82 -20.21
N MET A 214 7.11 -16.22 -20.82
CA MET A 214 7.23 -16.00 -22.27
C MET A 214 8.66 -15.58 -22.65
N THR A 215 8.97 -15.64 -23.94
CA THR A 215 10.17 -15.02 -24.53
C THR A 215 9.97 -13.51 -24.76
N LEU A 216 11.05 -12.80 -25.10
CA LEU A 216 10.99 -11.39 -25.51
C LEU A 216 10.22 -11.17 -26.82
N GLU A 217 10.24 -12.15 -27.74
CA GLU A 217 9.52 -12.03 -29.02
C GLU A 217 8.01 -12.11 -28.79
N GLU A 218 7.56 -13.09 -28.01
CA GLU A 218 6.16 -13.23 -27.56
C GLU A 218 5.72 -12.02 -26.72
N TYR A 219 6.51 -11.57 -25.74
CA TYR A 219 6.21 -10.37 -24.94
C TYR A 219 5.94 -9.16 -25.85
N MET A 220 6.82 -8.91 -26.82
CA MET A 220 6.67 -7.74 -27.71
C MET A 220 5.48 -7.88 -28.66
N GLU A 221 5.10 -9.10 -29.04
CA GLU A 221 3.88 -9.35 -29.82
C GLU A 221 2.63 -9.06 -28.97
N GLU A 222 2.51 -9.62 -27.78
CA GLU A 222 1.34 -9.41 -26.90
C GLU A 222 1.23 -7.96 -26.40
N TYR A 223 2.35 -7.31 -26.07
CA TYR A 223 2.38 -5.88 -25.75
C TYR A 223 1.84 -5.03 -26.91
N SER A 224 2.18 -5.37 -28.17
CA SER A 224 1.65 -4.66 -29.34
C SER A 224 0.14 -4.85 -29.59
N LYS A 225 -0.49 -5.84 -28.94
CA LYS A 225 -1.94 -6.07 -28.91
C LYS A 225 -2.61 -5.36 -27.71
N GLY A 226 -1.84 -4.73 -26.83
CA GLY A 226 -2.32 -4.08 -25.61
C GLY A 226 -2.54 -5.02 -24.43
N ILE A 227 -1.89 -6.19 -24.40
CA ILE A 227 -2.08 -7.20 -23.35
C ILE A 227 -1.10 -6.96 -22.19
N SER A 228 -1.64 -6.92 -20.97
CA SER A 228 -0.95 -6.68 -19.69
C SER A 228 -0.33 -7.95 -19.12
N VAL A 229 0.62 -8.51 -19.87
CA VAL A 229 1.32 -9.75 -19.54
C VAL A 229 2.12 -9.61 -18.23
N GLY A 230 1.75 -10.38 -17.20
CA GLY A 230 2.37 -10.28 -15.87
C GLY A 230 1.98 -11.42 -14.94
N ILE A 231 2.91 -11.80 -14.05
CA ILE A 231 2.72 -12.85 -13.03
C ILE A 231 2.41 -12.15 -11.70
N ARG A 232 1.25 -12.42 -11.09
CA ARG A 232 0.65 -11.54 -10.07
C ARG A 232 0.41 -12.19 -8.70
N GLY A 233 -0.34 -13.30 -8.68
CA GLY A 233 -0.65 -14.04 -7.46
C GLY A 233 0.29 -15.23 -7.26
N MET A 234 0.64 -15.52 -6.01
CA MET A 234 1.33 -16.75 -5.61
C MET A 234 0.81 -17.24 -4.27
N CYS A 235 0.65 -18.54 -4.11
CA CYS A 235 0.40 -19.16 -2.82
C CYS A 235 1.06 -20.55 -2.74
N VAL A 236 1.10 -21.12 -1.53
CA VAL A 236 1.38 -22.56 -1.35
C VAL A 236 0.03 -23.27 -1.15
N PHE A 237 -0.19 -24.35 -1.89
CA PHE A 237 -1.35 -25.22 -1.75
C PHE A 237 -0.90 -26.68 -1.69
N ASP A 238 -1.25 -27.42 -0.63
CA ASP A 238 -0.93 -28.85 -0.45
C ASP A 238 0.51 -29.26 -0.86
N ASP A 239 1.52 -28.53 -0.34
CA ASP A 239 2.96 -28.69 -0.64
C ASP A 239 3.37 -28.46 -2.11
N LYS A 240 2.59 -27.65 -2.84
CA LYS A 240 2.93 -27.11 -4.18
C LYS A 240 2.98 -25.58 -4.15
N LEU A 241 3.88 -25.00 -4.95
CA LEU A 241 3.81 -23.59 -5.31
C LEU A 241 2.76 -23.41 -6.41
N ILE A 242 1.79 -22.52 -6.18
CA ILE A 242 0.76 -22.13 -7.16
C ILE A 242 1.03 -20.70 -7.61
N VAL A 243 0.97 -20.44 -8.91
CA VAL A 243 1.30 -19.13 -9.52
C VAL A 243 0.29 -18.77 -10.62
N SER A 244 -0.08 -17.49 -10.70
CA SER A 244 -0.93 -16.97 -11.79
C SER A 244 -0.09 -16.30 -12.87
N CYS A 245 -0.23 -16.74 -14.12
CA CYS A 245 0.51 -16.23 -15.27
C CYS A 245 -0.45 -15.79 -16.38
N ILE A 246 0.07 -14.99 -17.31
CA ILE A 246 -0.60 -14.63 -18.57
C ILE A 246 0.34 -15.03 -19.70
N ASN A 247 -0.17 -15.69 -20.73
CA ASN A 247 0.57 -16.09 -21.93
C ASN A 247 -0.21 -15.71 -23.20
N SER A 248 0.26 -16.14 -24.37
CA SER A 248 -0.37 -15.86 -25.68
C SER A 248 -1.68 -16.63 -25.94
N GLU A 249 -2.12 -17.49 -25.01
CA GLU A 249 -3.45 -18.12 -25.02
C GLU A 249 -4.43 -17.47 -24.02
N GLY A 250 -3.98 -16.55 -23.16
CA GLY A 250 -4.79 -15.90 -22.12
C GLY A 250 -4.22 -16.00 -20.71
N ALA A 251 -5.07 -15.92 -19.68
CA ALA A 251 -4.67 -16.12 -18.29
C ALA A 251 -4.70 -17.61 -17.88
N ILE A 252 -3.74 -18.00 -17.04
CA ILE A 252 -3.55 -19.39 -16.58
C ILE A 252 -3.14 -19.44 -15.11
N ILE A 253 -3.43 -20.56 -14.45
CA ILE A 253 -2.86 -20.90 -13.14
C ILE A 253 -1.98 -22.13 -13.31
N CYS A 254 -0.78 -22.12 -12.74
CA CYS A 254 0.17 -23.23 -12.74
C CYS A 254 0.46 -23.74 -11.33
N GLU A 255 0.63 -25.06 -11.17
CA GLU A 255 1.18 -25.70 -9.97
C GLU A 255 2.61 -26.22 -10.20
N SER A 256 3.44 -26.26 -9.15
CA SER A 256 4.69 -27.03 -9.14
C SER A 256 5.03 -27.60 -7.76
N GLU A 257 5.41 -28.88 -7.72
CA GLU A 257 5.97 -29.57 -6.56
C GLU A 257 7.49 -29.29 -6.38
N ASN A 258 8.18 -28.92 -7.46
CA ASN A 258 9.63 -28.73 -7.56
C ASN A 258 9.99 -27.49 -8.43
N PRO A 259 9.62 -26.28 -8.00
CA PRO A 259 9.72 -25.05 -8.80
C PRO A 259 11.17 -24.57 -9.02
N GLU A 260 12.20 -25.36 -8.70
CA GLU A 260 13.57 -25.12 -9.17
C GLU A 260 13.80 -25.61 -10.62
N ASP A 261 12.85 -26.35 -11.19
CA ASP A 261 12.85 -26.89 -12.57
C ASP A 261 11.67 -26.30 -13.35
N GLN A 262 11.92 -25.67 -14.50
CA GLN A 262 10.86 -25.01 -15.28
C GLN A 262 9.85 -26.02 -15.85
N ASP A 263 10.29 -27.23 -16.22
CA ASP A 263 9.43 -28.27 -16.80
C ASP A 263 8.50 -28.92 -15.74
N SER A 264 8.63 -28.53 -14.47
CA SER A 264 7.76 -28.98 -13.38
C SER A 264 6.43 -28.23 -13.30
N PHE A 265 6.33 -27.02 -13.88
CA PHE A 265 5.15 -26.16 -13.82
C PHE A 265 4.05 -26.69 -14.76
N LYS A 266 2.88 -27.02 -14.19
CA LYS A 266 1.75 -27.60 -14.92
C LYS A 266 0.55 -26.66 -14.84
N VAL A 267 -0.09 -26.37 -15.98
CA VAL A 267 -1.34 -25.61 -16.03
C VAL A 267 -2.47 -26.40 -15.37
N ILE A 268 -3.19 -25.77 -14.44
CA ILE A 268 -4.35 -26.31 -13.71
C ILE A 268 -5.65 -25.54 -13.95
N ALA A 269 -5.56 -24.38 -14.60
CA ALA A 269 -6.70 -23.59 -15.10
C ALA A 269 -6.28 -22.73 -16.29
N LYS A 270 -7.19 -22.51 -17.24
CA LYS A 270 -7.18 -21.44 -18.25
C LYS A 270 -8.40 -20.53 -18.09
N ASP A 271 -8.48 -19.44 -18.86
CA ASP A 271 -9.64 -18.54 -18.89
C ASP A 271 -11.00 -19.26 -18.98
N GLU A 272 -11.14 -20.31 -19.79
CA GLU A 272 -12.40 -21.08 -19.89
C GLU A 272 -12.78 -21.77 -18.56
N ASP A 273 -11.81 -22.31 -17.82
CA ASP A 273 -12.02 -22.89 -16.48
C ASP A 273 -12.33 -21.80 -15.43
N LEU A 274 -11.83 -20.59 -15.67
CA LEU A 274 -12.05 -19.37 -14.88
C LEU A 274 -13.23 -18.55 -15.43
N PHE A 275 -14.20 -19.22 -16.08
CA PHE A 275 -15.47 -18.67 -16.58
C PHE A 275 -15.37 -17.56 -17.65
N ASN A 276 -14.16 -17.30 -18.16
CA ASN A 276 -13.73 -16.14 -18.95
C ASN A 276 -13.83 -14.81 -18.18
N TYR A 277 -13.59 -14.87 -16.87
CA TYR A 277 -13.53 -13.70 -15.98
C TYR A 277 -12.23 -12.87 -16.05
N PRO A 278 -11.01 -13.43 -16.26
CA PRO A 278 -9.78 -12.63 -16.15
C PRO A 278 -9.68 -11.50 -17.18
N ALA A 279 -9.69 -10.26 -16.70
CA ALA A 279 -9.49 -9.07 -17.52
C ALA A 279 -8.00 -8.68 -17.54
N TYR A 280 -7.37 -8.67 -18.72
CA TYR A 280 -5.91 -8.68 -18.87
C TYR A 280 -5.33 -7.75 -19.94
N HIS A 281 -6.11 -6.83 -20.52
CA HIS A 281 -5.59 -5.77 -21.40
C HIS A 281 -5.23 -4.53 -20.59
N TYR A 282 -4.33 -3.67 -21.08
CA TYR A 282 -3.99 -2.43 -20.37
C TYR A 282 -5.18 -1.47 -20.19
N CYS A 283 -6.22 -1.58 -21.03
CA CYS A 283 -7.47 -0.82 -20.92
C CYS A 283 -8.55 -1.51 -20.05
N ASP A 284 -8.28 -2.70 -19.53
CA ASP A 284 -9.10 -3.37 -18.53
C ASP A 284 -8.73 -2.87 -17.12
N SER A 285 -9.62 -3.06 -16.14
CA SER A 285 -9.48 -2.52 -14.79
C SER A 285 -8.17 -2.95 -14.09
N ILE A 286 -7.57 -2.01 -13.36
CA ILE A 286 -6.26 -2.12 -12.69
C ILE A 286 -5.16 -2.52 -13.69
N TYR A 287 -5.16 -1.86 -14.85
CA TYR A 287 -4.30 -2.12 -16.00
C TYR A 287 -4.26 -3.61 -16.38
N GLY A 288 -5.42 -4.24 -16.51
CA GLY A 288 -5.53 -5.68 -16.76
C GLY A 288 -5.11 -6.52 -15.56
N GLY A 289 -5.71 -6.23 -14.40
CA GLY A 289 -5.39 -6.83 -13.11
C GLY A 289 -5.45 -8.37 -13.08
N SER A 290 -6.24 -8.98 -13.97
CA SER A 290 -6.33 -10.42 -14.20
C SER A 290 -6.49 -11.24 -12.91
N ILE A 291 -5.88 -12.42 -12.82
CA ILE A 291 -5.80 -13.22 -11.60
C ILE A 291 -4.87 -12.52 -10.60
N PHE A 292 -5.44 -11.90 -9.58
CA PHE A 292 -4.78 -10.87 -8.78
C PHE A 292 -4.08 -11.41 -7.53
N ASP A 293 -4.78 -12.22 -6.74
CA ASP A 293 -4.30 -12.87 -5.52
C ASP A 293 -4.94 -14.26 -5.31
N MET A 294 -4.31 -15.13 -4.50
CA MET A 294 -4.71 -16.52 -4.31
C MET A 294 -4.38 -17.03 -2.90
N THR A 295 -5.20 -17.92 -2.34
CA THR A 295 -4.87 -18.58 -1.06
C THR A 295 -5.52 -19.95 -0.86
N GLN A 296 -4.90 -20.83 -0.08
CA GLN A 296 -5.53 -22.09 0.37
C GLN A 296 -6.46 -21.80 1.55
N TYR A 297 -7.75 -22.12 1.43
CA TYR A 297 -8.69 -22.12 2.54
C TYR A 297 -9.36 -23.50 2.65
N GLY A 298 -9.18 -24.15 3.80
CA GLY A 298 -9.56 -25.55 4.00
C GLY A 298 -8.83 -26.48 3.03
N LYS A 299 -9.60 -27.11 2.11
CA LYS A 299 -9.10 -28.06 1.09
C LYS A 299 -9.15 -27.49 -0.33
N SER A 300 -9.43 -26.20 -0.46
CA SER A 300 -9.74 -25.57 -1.73
C SER A 300 -8.88 -24.34 -1.96
N LEU A 301 -8.54 -24.09 -3.21
CA LEU A 301 -7.79 -22.92 -3.65
C LEU A 301 -8.78 -21.81 -4.01
N TYR A 302 -8.72 -20.68 -3.32
CA TYR A 302 -9.53 -19.51 -3.66
C TYR A 302 -8.68 -18.48 -4.40
N VAL A 303 -9.27 -17.88 -5.42
CA VAL A 303 -8.58 -17.06 -6.43
C VAL A 303 -9.42 -15.81 -6.67
N SER A 304 -8.86 -14.62 -6.41
CA SER A 304 -9.48 -13.34 -6.75
C SER A 304 -9.10 -12.93 -8.18
N ILE A 305 -10.09 -12.41 -8.91
CA ILE A 305 -9.95 -12.10 -10.33
C ILE A 305 -10.52 -10.70 -10.56
N CYS A 306 -9.70 -9.82 -11.15
CA CYS A 306 -10.19 -8.59 -11.76
C CYS A 306 -10.92 -8.94 -13.07
N THR A 307 -12.19 -8.54 -13.18
CA THR A 307 -13.06 -8.87 -14.32
C THR A 307 -13.54 -7.63 -15.07
N GLY A 308 -13.21 -6.43 -14.58
CA GLY A 308 -13.64 -5.16 -15.19
C GLY A 308 -13.01 -4.95 -16.56
N THR A 309 -13.85 -4.78 -17.59
CA THR A 309 -13.46 -4.45 -18.96
C THR A 309 -14.28 -3.26 -19.48
N PRO A 310 -13.80 -2.51 -20.48
CA PRO A 310 -14.61 -1.49 -21.17
C PRO A 310 -15.90 -2.04 -21.83
N ALA A 311 -16.03 -3.36 -21.98
CA ALA A 311 -17.19 -4.02 -22.57
C ALA A 311 -18.26 -4.43 -21.54
N ASN A 312 -17.92 -4.53 -20.24
CA ASN A 312 -18.85 -4.87 -19.16
C ASN A 312 -19.10 -3.72 -18.15
N ALA A 313 -18.49 -2.56 -18.38
CA ALA A 313 -18.79 -1.31 -17.67
C ALA A 313 -20.30 -0.97 -17.73
N THR A 314 -20.92 -0.82 -16.56
CA THR A 314 -22.36 -0.53 -16.41
C THR A 314 -22.67 0.96 -16.58
N ASP A 315 -21.73 1.84 -16.23
CA ASP A 315 -21.78 3.27 -16.41
C ASP A 315 -20.40 3.86 -16.77
N ARG A 316 -20.29 5.18 -16.96
CA ARG A 316 -19.04 5.81 -17.42
C ARG A 316 -17.92 5.76 -16.38
N ASN A 317 -18.24 5.70 -15.08
CA ASN A 317 -17.35 5.85 -13.93
C ASN A 317 -17.06 4.52 -13.23
N THR A 318 -17.33 3.36 -13.86
CA THR A 318 -17.09 2.05 -13.24
C THR A 318 -16.78 0.98 -14.29
N MET A 319 -16.18 -0.12 -13.85
CA MET A 319 -16.21 -1.39 -14.58
C MET A 319 -16.95 -2.45 -13.76
N GLN A 320 -17.03 -3.69 -14.24
CA GLN A 320 -17.51 -4.81 -13.42
C GLN A 320 -16.57 -5.05 -12.23
N ALA A 321 -17.17 -5.19 -11.04
CA ALA A 321 -16.45 -5.49 -9.80
C ALA A 321 -15.89 -6.93 -9.78
N PHE A 322 -15.07 -7.25 -8.79
CA PHE A 322 -14.27 -8.48 -8.75
C PHE A 322 -15.05 -9.79 -8.74
N GLY A 323 -14.40 -10.84 -9.26
CA GLY A 323 -14.83 -12.23 -9.14
C GLY A 323 -13.97 -13.02 -8.15
N LEU A 324 -14.56 -14.07 -7.56
CA LEU A 324 -13.89 -15.05 -6.69
C LEU A 324 -14.27 -16.45 -7.15
N VAL A 325 -13.28 -17.28 -7.45
CA VAL A 325 -13.49 -18.67 -7.86
C VAL A 325 -12.77 -19.63 -6.91
N ARG A 326 -13.35 -20.83 -6.75
CA ARG A 326 -12.82 -21.91 -5.92
C ARG A 326 -12.41 -23.10 -6.80
N GLY A 327 -11.17 -23.55 -6.64
CA GLY A 327 -10.64 -24.77 -7.21
C GLY A 327 -10.65 -25.92 -6.20
N ASP A 328 -11.27 -27.04 -6.57
CA ASP A 328 -11.35 -28.28 -5.77
C ASP A 328 -10.66 -29.44 -6.51
N ILE A 329 -9.68 -30.11 -5.88
CA ILE A 329 -9.09 -31.34 -6.43
C ILE A 329 -10.09 -32.51 -6.30
N GLN A 330 -10.36 -33.17 -7.41
CA GLN A 330 -11.26 -34.31 -7.52
C GLN A 330 -10.56 -35.64 -7.22
N ALA A 331 -11.34 -36.72 -7.03
CA ALA A 331 -10.83 -38.03 -6.64
C ALA A 331 -9.94 -38.74 -7.67
N ASP A 332 -9.86 -38.22 -8.90
CA ASP A 332 -8.95 -38.66 -9.97
C ASP A 332 -7.71 -37.75 -10.14
N GLY A 333 -7.60 -36.68 -9.33
CA GLY A 333 -6.54 -35.68 -9.40
C GLY A 333 -6.80 -34.53 -10.38
N SER A 334 -7.95 -34.49 -11.05
CA SER A 334 -8.36 -33.31 -11.85
C SER A 334 -8.78 -32.14 -10.95
N TRP A 335 -8.62 -30.91 -11.46
CA TRP A 335 -9.17 -29.72 -10.81
C TRP A 335 -10.60 -29.46 -11.31
N LYS A 336 -11.49 -29.05 -10.39
CA LYS A 336 -12.83 -28.55 -10.70
C LYS A 336 -12.96 -27.13 -10.18
N TRP A 337 -13.33 -26.20 -11.06
CA TRP A 337 -13.53 -24.79 -10.72
C TRP A 337 -15.01 -24.48 -10.49
N THR A 338 -15.29 -23.55 -9.57
CA THR A 338 -16.64 -23.12 -9.16
C THR A 338 -16.63 -21.60 -8.94
N SER A 339 -17.58 -20.85 -9.52
CA SER A 339 -17.73 -19.43 -9.24
C SER A 339 -18.44 -19.23 -7.89
N VAL A 340 -17.84 -18.44 -7.00
CA VAL A 340 -18.39 -18.13 -5.66
C VAL A 340 -18.99 -16.72 -5.67
N VAL A 341 -18.22 -15.77 -6.23
CA VAL A 341 -18.56 -14.36 -6.47
C VAL A 341 -18.45 -14.16 -7.98
N GLY A 342 -19.56 -13.80 -8.66
CA GLY A 342 -19.60 -13.69 -10.12
C GLY A 342 -21.01 -13.70 -10.72
N ASP A 343 -21.18 -14.30 -11.91
CA ASP A 343 -22.47 -14.38 -12.58
C ASP A 343 -23.37 -15.47 -11.96
N LYS A 344 -24.52 -15.04 -11.44
CA LYS A 344 -25.47 -15.91 -10.73
C LYS A 344 -26.41 -16.67 -11.66
N GLU A 345 -26.60 -16.23 -12.91
CA GLU A 345 -27.47 -16.87 -13.89
C GLU A 345 -26.71 -17.79 -14.85
N LYS A 346 -25.53 -17.35 -15.33
CA LYS A 346 -24.66 -18.09 -16.26
C LYS A 346 -23.82 -19.15 -15.55
N ASP A 347 -23.12 -18.74 -14.49
CA ASP A 347 -22.05 -19.53 -13.85
C ASP A 347 -22.46 -20.09 -12.48
N GLY A 348 -23.63 -19.69 -11.98
CA GLY A 348 -24.25 -20.24 -10.77
C GLY A 348 -23.68 -19.70 -9.46
N ALA A 349 -23.06 -18.52 -9.47
CA ALA A 349 -22.38 -17.95 -8.31
C ALA A 349 -23.31 -17.73 -7.09
N LYS A 350 -22.78 -17.92 -5.87
CA LYS A 350 -23.51 -17.67 -4.61
C LYS A 350 -23.76 -16.17 -4.42
N TYR A 351 -22.79 -15.35 -4.79
CA TYR A 351 -22.79 -13.88 -4.70
C TYR A 351 -22.57 -13.24 -6.08
N THR A 352 -22.98 -11.98 -6.24
CA THR A 352 -22.70 -11.20 -7.46
C THR A 352 -21.21 -10.87 -7.54
N PHE A 353 -20.73 -10.41 -8.70
CA PHE A 353 -19.48 -9.64 -8.78
C PHE A 353 -19.46 -8.55 -7.69
N GLY A 354 -18.32 -8.34 -7.03
CA GLY A 354 -18.20 -7.43 -5.88
C GLY A 354 -18.79 -7.94 -4.55
N ILE A 355 -19.21 -9.20 -4.48
CA ILE A 355 -20.02 -9.84 -3.41
C ILE A 355 -21.44 -9.28 -3.33
N ASP A 356 -21.53 -7.96 -3.22
CA ASP A 356 -22.74 -7.19 -2.98
C ASP A 356 -23.26 -6.56 -4.29
N PRO A 357 -24.57 -6.55 -4.56
CA PRO A 357 -25.13 -5.95 -5.79
C PRO A 357 -24.98 -4.43 -5.93
N GLU A 358 -24.79 -3.69 -4.83
CA GLU A 358 -24.60 -2.23 -4.84
C GLU A 358 -23.10 -1.85 -4.91
N ARG A 359 -22.19 -2.72 -4.48
CA ARG A 359 -20.73 -2.48 -4.55
C ARG A 359 -20.23 -2.59 -6.00
N THR A 360 -19.75 -1.47 -6.53
CA THR A 360 -19.37 -1.38 -7.95
C THR A 360 -17.92 -0.95 -8.18
N ARG A 361 -17.27 -0.29 -7.21
CA ARG A 361 -15.91 0.26 -7.38
C ARG A 361 -14.79 -0.76 -7.23
N SER A 362 -15.01 -1.86 -6.49
CA SER A 362 -13.97 -2.83 -6.15
C SER A 362 -13.59 -3.72 -7.34
N GLY A 363 -12.62 -3.28 -8.14
CA GLY A 363 -12.11 -4.02 -9.31
C GLY A 363 -11.44 -5.35 -8.96
N THR A 364 -10.88 -5.49 -7.74
CA THR A 364 -10.31 -6.77 -7.26
C THR A 364 -10.37 -6.90 -5.74
N ALA A 365 -9.75 -7.95 -5.17
CA ALA A 365 -9.60 -8.14 -3.73
C ALA A 365 -8.33 -8.93 -3.37
N ASN A 366 -7.77 -8.68 -2.18
CA ASN A 366 -6.68 -9.48 -1.58
C ASN A 366 -7.23 -10.43 -0.50
N LEU A 367 -6.56 -11.58 -0.30
CA LEU A 367 -7.09 -12.72 0.45
C LEU A 367 -6.21 -13.10 1.64
N LYS A 368 -6.83 -13.40 2.80
CA LYS A 368 -6.08 -13.93 3.96
C LYS A 368 -6.88 -14.89 4.83
N VAL A 369 -6.32 -16.05 5.15
CA VAL A 369 -6.91 -16.97 6.14
C VAL A 369 -6.47 -16.59 7.56
N PHE A 370 -7.43 -16.42 8.46
CA PHE A 370 -7.20 -16.13 9.88
C PHE A 370 -8.36 -16.65 10.74
N ASN A 371 -8.07 -17.16 11.95
CA ASN A 371 -9.06 -17.65 12.93
C ASN A 371 -10.20 -18.54 12.37
N GLY A 372 -9.93 -19.32 11.31
CA GLY A 372 -10.89 -20.23 10.69
C GLY A 372 -11.73 -19.65 9.54
N TYR A 373 -11.54 -18.37 9.18
CA TYR A 373 -12.23 -17.68 8.09
C TYR A 373 -11.28 -17.28 6.96
N LEU A 374 -11.81 -17.13 5.75
CA LEU A 374 -11.16 -16.42 4.64
C LEU A 374 -11.58 -14.95 4.64
N TYR A 375 -10.65 -14.04 4.96
CA TYR A 375 -10.83 -12.60 4.85
C TYR A 375 -10.60 -12.13 3.42
N ILE A 376 -11.42 -11.18 2.98
CA ILE A 376 -11.47 -10.63 1.62
C ILE A 376 -11.45 -9.11 1.75
N GLY A 377 -10.32 -8.48 1.41
CA GLY A 377 -10.15 -7.03 1.44
C GLY A 377 -10.26 -6.43 0.05
N GLU A 378 -11.17 -5.46 -0.12
CA GLU A 378 -11.44 -4.83 -1.41
C GLU A 378 -10.28 -3.96 -1.92
N TYR A 379 -10.33 -3.71 -3.24
CA TYR A 379 -9.43 -2.83 -3.96
C TYR A 379 -10.22 -2.10 -5.05
N ASN A 380 -10.32 -0.78 -4.92
CA ASN A 380 -10.94 0.10 -5.90
C ASN A 380 -9.95 0.53 -7.00
N ASP A 381 -10.46 0.78 -8.21
CA ASP A 381 -9.66 1.24 -9.35
C ASP A 381 -9.42 2.75 -9.27
N GLU A 382 -8.28 3.12 -8.70
CA GLU A 382 -7.82 4.50 -8.55
C GLU A 382 -7.11 5.01 -9.80
N GLU A 383 -6.50 4.09 -10.55
CA GLU A 383 -5.70 4.37 -11.73
C GLU A 383 -6.55 5.04 -12.84
N ILE A 384 -7.78 4.57 -13.08
CA ILE A 384 -8.72 5.19 -14.03
C ILE A 384 -9.30 6.51 -13.48
N ALA A 385 -9.44 6.66 -12.16
CA ALA A 385 -9.93 7.89 -11.56
C ALA A 385 -8.92 9.04 -11.71
N VAL A 386 -7.65 8.78 -11.36
CA VAL A 386 -6.55 9.75 -11.48
C VAL A 386 -6.29 10.14 -12.95
N GLU A 387 -6.41 9.21 -13.90
CA GLU A 387 -6.29 9.49 -15.34
C GLU A 387 -7.24 10.62 -15.79
N ARG A 388 -8.49 10.60 -15.31
CA ARG A 388 -9.53 11.57 -15.68
C ARG A 388 -9.32 12.92 -15.03
N MET A 389 -8.85 12.93 -13.79
CA MET A 389 -8.47 14.14 -13.08
C MET A 389 -7.35 14.88 -13.81
N LEU A 390 -6.32 14.16 -14.26
CA LEU A 390 -5.14 14.75 -14.92
C LEU A 390 -5.41 15.23 -16.35
N PHE A 391 -6.22 14.51 -17.14
CA PHE A 391 -6.32 14.75 -18.60
C PHE A 391 -7.70 15.24 -19.07
N ASP A 392 -8.76 15.06 -18.27
CA ASP A 392 -10.13 15.43 -18.61
C ASP A 392 -10.73 16.47 -17.63
N ASN A 393 -10.02 16.83 -16.56
CA ASN A 393 -10.48 17.70 -15.46
C ASN A 393 -11.78 17.16 -14.81
N ASP A 394 -11.83 15.85 -14.57
CA ASP A 394 -13.02 15.15 -14.08
C ASP A 394 -12.71 14.31 -12.84
N PHE A 395 -13.32 14.72 -11.72
CA PHE A 395 -13.16 14.11 -10.40
C PHE A 395 -14.34 13.21 -10.02
N GLU A 396 -15.34 12.99 -10.88
CA GLU A 396 -16.55 12.21 -10.51
C GLU A 396 -16.23 10.76 -10.11
N PHE A 397 -15.26 10.11 -10.77
CA PHE A 397 -14.86 8.73 -10.41
C PHE A 397 -14.24 8.70 -9.01
N MET A 398 -13.26 9.57 -8.72
CA MET A 398 -12.62 9.69 -7.40
C MET A 398 -13.67 9.92 -6.28
N ASN A 399 -14.65 10.80 -6.53
CA ASN A 399 -15.76 11.03 -5.62
C ASN A 399 -16.67 9.82 -5.39
N LEU A 400 -16.78 8.91 -6.35
CA LEU A 400 -17.54 7.67 -6.24
C LEU A 400 -16.72 6.55 -5.59
N ASN A 401 -15.40 6.57 -5.74
CA ASN A 401 -14.47 5.71 -5.00
C ASN A 401 -14.43 6.09 -3.51
N PHE A 402 -14.47 7.38 -3.18
CA PHE A 402 -14.61 7.83 -1.78
C PHE A 402 -16.01 7.51 -1.21
N GLU A 403 -17.07 7.72 -1.99
CA GLU A 403 -18.45 7.38 -1.59
C GLU A 403 -18.67 5.87 -1.42
N GLN A 404 -18.05 5.02 -2.24
CA GLN A 404 -17.94 3.57 -2.05
C GLN A 404 -16.50 3.17 -1.69
N SER A 405 -15.94 3.77 -0.63
CA SER A 405 -14.66 3.36 -0.04
C SER A 405 -14.68 1.88 0.35
N ILE A 406 -13.51 1.26 0.55
CA ILE A 406 -13.35 -0.19 0.60
C ILE A 406 -14.06 -0.87 1.77
N ASN A 407 -14.73 -1.98 1.47
CA ASN A 407 -15.24 -2.91 2.48
C ASN A 407 -14.19 -3.98 2.84
N PHE A 408 -14.37 -4.57 4.02
CA PHE A 408 -13.64 -5.76 4.46
C PHE A 408 -14.63 -6.84 4.86
N TYR A 409 -14.52 -8.03 4.27
CA TYR A 409 -15.40 -9.16 4.54
C TYR A 409 -14.63 -10.34 5.12
N ARG A 410 -15.36 -11.31 5.70
CA ARG A 410 -14.86 -12.67 5.92
C ARG A 410 -15.86 -13.71 5.46
N MET A 411 -15.37 -14.90 5.14
CA MET A 411 -16.16 -16.03 4.65
C MET A 411 -15.88 -17.30 5.47
N ASP A 412 -16.92 -18.07 5.79
CA ASP A 412 -16.85 -19.34 6.53
C ASP A 412 -16.70 -20.59 5.61
N GLU A 413 -16.65 -21.78 6.22
CA GLU A 413 -16.48 -23.05 5.49
C GLU A 413 -17.71 -23.51 4.68
N ASP A 414 -18.90 -22.93 4.94
CA ASP A 414 -20.13 -23.07 4.15
C ASP A 414 -20.25 -21.94 3.09
N GLU A 415 -19.17 -21.18 2.87
CA GLU A 415 -19.03 -20.02 1.99
C GLU A 415 -19.98 -18.86 2.34
N ASN A 416 -20.42 -18.71 3.60
CA ASN A 416 -21.26 -17.58 4.02
C ASN A 416 -20.37 -16.38 4.33
N ILE A 417 -20.71 -15.23 3.76
CA ILE A 417 -19.96 -13.98 3.90
C ILE A 417 -20.59 -13.06 4.94
N GLU A 418 -19.77 -12.52 5.83
CA GLU A 418 -20.09 -11.45 6.77
C GLU A 418 -19.29 -10.18 6.40
N LEU A 419 -19.96 -9.03 6.34
CA LEU A 419 -19.30 -7.71 6.27
C LEU A 419 -18.70 -7.38 7.64
N ILE A 420 -17.40 -7.14 7.69
CA ILE A 420 -16.66 -6.79 8.92
C ILE A 420 -16.53 -5.28 9.05
N VAL A 421 -16.10 -4.61 7.98
CA VAL A 421 -15.92 -3.15 7.88
C VAL A 421 -16.63 -2.69 6.62
N GLY A 422 -17.49 -1.68 6.74
CA GLY A 422 -18.32 -1.19 5.65
C GLY A 422 -19.61 -0.54 6.15
N ASP A 423 -20.19 0.32 5.31
CA ASP A 423 -21.44 1.00 5.62
C ASP A 423 -22.68 0.09 5.50
N ALA A 424 -23.87 0.63 5.77
CA ALA A 424 -25.13 -0.13 5.78
C ALA A 424 -25.95 0.08 4.50
N ASP A 425 -26.29 -1.02 3.83
CA ASP A 425 -26.98 -1.08 2.52
C ASP A 425 -28.17 -2.09 2.54
N GLU A 426 -28.72 -2.51 1.39
CA GLU A 426 -29.82 -3.50 1.34
C GLU A 426 -29.39 -4.92 1.78
N MET A 427 -28.13 -5.32 1.55
CA MET A 427 -27.63 -6.67 1.85
C MET A 427 -27.06 -6.78 3.28
N PHE A 428 -26.43 -5.72 3.78
CA PHE A 428 -25.88 -5.57 5.12
C PHE A 428 -26.56 -4.42 5.89
N PRO A 429 -27.87 -4.50 6.21
CA PRO A 429 -28.65 -3.38 6.76
C PRO A 429 -28.32 -2.95 8.20
N ASN A 430 -27.22 -3.44 8.77
CA ASN A 430 -26.67 -2.98 10.05
C ASN A 430 -25.23 -2.43 9.91
N GLY A 431 -24.65 -2.43 8.71
CA GLY A 431 -23.24 -2.16 8.47
C GLY A 431 -22.32 -3.32 8.88
N GLY A 432 -21.01 -3.09 8.79
CA GLY A 432 -19.99 -4.06 9.17
C GLY A 432 -20.01 -4.39 10.67
N ILE A 433 -19.83 -5.68 11.01
CA ILE A 433 -19.97 -6.17 12.40
C ILE A 433 -18.89 -5.66 13.38
N SER A 434 -17.85 -4.97 12.89
CA SER A 434 -16.89 -4.22 13.72
C SER A 434 -17.46 -2.90 14.27
N GLY A 435 -18.54 -2.38 13.67
CA GLY A 435 -19.03 -1.02 13.91
C GLY A 435 -18.24 0.09 13.18
N LEU A 436 -17.28 -0.27 12.32
CA LEU A 436 -16.57 0.66 11.44
C LEU A 436 -17.23 0.68 10.04
N GLY A 437 -17.46 1.89 9.52
CA GLY A 437 -17.94 2.14 8.15
C GLY A 437 -16.87 1.84 7.09
N SER A 438 -17.18 2.16 5.84
CA SER A 438 -16.27 1.94 4.70
C SER A 438 -14.91 2.59 4.91
N GLY A 439 -13.84 1.98 4.39
CA GLY A 439 -12.47 2.47 4.56
C GLY A 439 -12.01 2.49 6.03
N PHE A 440 -12.60 1.66 6.90
CA PHE A 440 -12.42 1.73 8.37
C PHE A 440 -12.84 3.06 9.00
N GLY A 441 -13.63 3.88 8.28
CA GLY A 441 -14.02 5.24 8.65
C GLY A 441 -13.18 6.35 8.01
N SER A 442 -12.09 6.02 7.31
CA SER A 442 -11.30 6.93 6.47
C SER A 442 -11.68 6.65 5.01
N HIS A 443 -12.54 7.46 4.40
CA HIS A 443 -13.07 7.20 3.04
C HIS A 443 -11.98 7.26 1.95
N GLU A 444 -10.83 7.80 2.29
CA GLU A 444 -9.66 7.99 1.46
C GLU A 444 -8.83 6.69 1.35
N ASN A 445 -9.10 5.69 2.20
CA ASN A 445 -8.60 4.33 2.03
C ASN A 445 -9.24 3.67 0.80
N GLN A 446 -8.44 3.35 -0.22
CA GLN A 446 -8.95 2.86 -1.51
C GLN A 446 -8.50 1.45 -1.92
N TYR A 447 -7.54 0.85 -1.20
CA TYR A 447 -7.36 -0.61 -1.25
C TYR A 447 -6.68 -1.19 -0.01
N ILE A 448 -7.13 -2.37 0.44
CA ILE A 448 -6.38 -3.22 1.37
C ILE A 448 -5.30 -3.91 0.53
N TRP A 449 -4.09 -3.35 0.49
CA TRP A 449 -3.02 -3.87 -0.39
C TRP A 449 -2.50 -5.22 0.09
N ASN A 450 -2.34 -5.42 1.40
CA ASN A 450 -1.74 -6.62 1.96
C ASN A 450 -2.26 -6.87 3.38
N MET A 451 -2.18 -8.12 3.82
CA MET A 451 -2.58 -8.59 5.15
C MET A 451 -1.57 -9.63 5.64
N THR A 452 -1.25 -9.62 6.94
CA THR A 452 -0.43 -10.69 7.53
C THR A 452 -0.96 -11.17 8.87
N VAL A 453 -0.65 -12.42 9.20
CA VAL A 453 -0.92 -12.99 10.52
C VAL A 453 0.40 -13.12 11.26
N TYR A 454 0.53 -12.44 12.38
CA TYR A 454 1.74 -12.43 13.21
C TYR A 454 1.37 -12.42 14.69
N ASP A 455 2.07 -13.24 15.49
CA ASP A 455 1.81 -13.45 16.93
C ASP A 455 0.33 -13.69 17.29
N GLY A 456 -0.39 -14.43 16.44
CA GLY A 456 -1.82 -14.74 16.63
C GLY A 456 -2.78 -13.59 16.28
N LYS A 457 -2.29 -12.45 15.79
CA LYS A 457 -3.09 -11.28 15.38
C LYS A 457 -3.09 -11.11 13.86
N LEU A 458 -4.19 -10.62 13.29
CA LEU A 458 -4.29 -10.23 11.88
C LEU A 458 -4.00 -8.73 11.75
N TYR A 459 -3.04 -8.39 10.91
CA TYR A 459 -2.68 -7.04 10.53
C TYR A 459 -3.18 -6.73 9.13
N VAL A 460 -3.79 -5.56 8.94
CA VAL A 460 -4.40 -5.11 7.68
C VAL A 460 -3.83 -3.75 7.32
N GLY A 461 -3.16 -3.66 6.18
CA GLY A 461 -2.51 -2.43 5.69
C GLY A 461 -3.21 -1.87 4.46
N THR A 462 -3.50 -0.57 4.47
CA THR A 462 -4.23 0.11 3.38
C THR A 462 -3.29 0.83 2.41
N PHE A 463 -3.90 1.36 1.35
CA PHE A 463 -3.44 2.54 0.62
C PHE A 463 -4.45 3.67 0.82
N ASP A 464 -3.92 4.86 1.09
CA ASP A 464 -4.61 6.13 1.16
C ASP A 464 -4.41 6.90 -0.17
N ALA A 465 -5.53 7.29 -0.80
CA ALA A 465 -5.52 8.11 -2.00
C ALA A 465 -5.27 9.60 -1.70
N SER A 466 -5.60 10.09 -0.51
CA SER A 466 -5.53 11.53 -0.18
C SER A 466 -4.10 12.08 -0.14
N SER A 467 -3.10 11.23 0.16
CA SER A 467 -1.67 11.50 -0.03
C SER A 467 -1.30 11.95 -1.46
N PHE A 468 -2.02 11.51 -2.49
CA PHE A 468 -1.84 11.98 -3.88
C PHE A 468 -2.64 13.26 -4.17
N LEU A 469 -3.63 13.59 -3.33
CA LEU A 469 -4.52 14.74 -3.50
C LEU A 469 -4.14 15.94 -2.63
N ILE A 470 -3.01 15.90 -1.94
CA ILE A 470 -2.43 17.05 -1.20
C ILE A 470 -2.44 18.36 -2.03
N PRO A 471 -2.12 18.38 -3.35
CA PRO A 471 -2.23 19.61 -4.15
C PRO A 471 -3.66 20.10 -4.36
N LEU A 472 -4.65 19.20 -4.37
CA LEU A 472 -6.07 19.61 -4.44
C LEU A 472 -6.50 20.22 -3.10
N ASP A 473 -6.07 19.64 -1.98
CA ASP A 473 -6.32 20.19 -0.65
C ASP A 473 -5.70 21.58 -0.47
N GLU A 474 -4.41 21.77 -0.82
CA GLU A 474 -3.76 23.08 -0.79
C GLU A 474 -4.45 24.09 -1.73
N TYR A 475 -4.87 23.66 -2.92
CA TYR A 475 -5.57 24.50 -3.88
C TYR A 475 -6.96 24.94 -3.38
N MET A 476 -7.70 24.07 -2.69
CA MET A 476 -9.11 24.29 -2.37
C MET A 476 -9.34 24.78 -0.93
N ASN A 477 -8.62 24.20 0.03
CA ASN A 477 -8.92 24.30 1.47
C ASN A 477 -7.91 25.20 2.22
N ASP A 478 -6.63 25.28 1.80
CA ASP A 478 -5.69 26.20 2.45
C ASP A 478 -5.89 27.68 2.03
N GLU A 479 -6.18 28.52 3.02
CA GLU A 479 -6.27 29.98 2.89
C GLU A 479 -4.91 30.65 2.65
N ASN A 480 -3.79 29.99 2.98
CA ASN A 480 -2.43 30.54 2.87
C ASN A 480 -1.78 30.27 1.50
N ALA A 481 -2.18 29.18 0.84
CA ALA A 481 -1.68 28.73 -0.45
C ALA A 481 -1.68 29.84 -1.50
N SER A 482 -0.49 30.12 -2.02
CA SER A 482 -0.23 31.42 -2.67
C SER A 482 -0.97 31.56 -4.02
N LYS A 483 -1.49 32.77 -4.30
CA LYS A 483 -2.12 33.03 -5.61
C LYS A 483 -1.16 32.80 -6.78
N GLU A 484 0.13 33.09 -6.63
CA GLU A 484 1.12 32.83 -7.70
C GLU A 484 1.26 31.33 -8.00
N TRP A 485 1.12 30.47 -6.99
CA TRP A 485 1.07 29.02 -7.19
C TRP A 485 -0.25 28.58 -7.81
N LYS A 486 -1.42 29.02 -7.28
CA LYS A 486 -2.74 28.68 -7.85
C LYS A 486 -2.86 29.14 -9.33
N ASP A 487 -2.35 30.33 -9.67
CA ASP A 487 -2.27 30.84 -11.04
C ASP A 487 -1.39 29.95 -11.98
N LYS A 488 -0.35 29.29 -11.45
CA LYS A 488 0.48 28.34 -12.23
C LYS A 488 -0.15 26.95 -12.32
N VAL A 489 -0.84 26.50 -11.27
CA VAL A 489 -1.63 25.25 -11.30
C VAL A 489 -2.66 25.36 -12.42
N ASP A 490 -3.41 26.47 -12.47
CA ASP A 490 -4.34 26.78 -13.57
C ASP A 490 -3.66 26.72 -14.95
N GLU A 491 -2.46 27.30 -15.10
CA GLU A 491 -1.71 27.31 -16.37
C GLU A 491 -1.31 25.90 -16.83
N TYR A 492 -0.91 25.00 -15.93
CA TYR A 492 -0.56 23.62 -16.28
C TYR A 492 -1.79 22.74 -16.49
N VAL A 493 -2.88 22.96 -15.73
CA VAL A 493 -4.16 22.28 -16.00
C VAL A 493 -4.71 22.69 -17.38
N GLU A 494 -4.62 23.97 -17.78
CA GLU A 494 -5.02 24.40 -19.15
C GLU A 494 -4.16 23.75 -20.25
N LYS A 495 -2.87 23.47 -20.01
CA LYS A 495 -1.98 22.78 -20.97
C LYS A 495 -2.28 21.29 -21.10
N ILE A 496 -2.67 20.61 -20.02
CA ILE A 496 -2.77 19.14 -19.95
C ILE A 496 -4.22 18.65 -20.14
N CYS A 497 -5.21 19.35 -19.57
CA CYS A 497 -6.61 18.95 -19.65
C CYS A 497 -7.28 19.38 -20.96
N LYS A 498 -7.87 18.43 -21.68
CA LYS A 498 -8.47 18.65 -23.01
C LYS A 498 -9.63 19.66 -23.05
N ASN A 499 -10.26 19.93 -21.90
CA ASN A 499 -11.44 20.79 -21.77
C ASN A 499 -11.41 21.65 -20.49
N TYR A 500 -10.27 22.26 -20.13
CA TYR A 500 -10.24 23.14 -18.95
C TYR A 500 -11.21 24.33 -19.11
N ASN A 501 -12.04 24.55 -18.09
CA ASN A 501 -13.04 25.62 -18.03
C ASN A 501 -13.09 26.26 -16.62
N GLY A 502 -12.02 26.11 -15.84
CA GLY A 502 -12.00 26.34 -14.39
C GLY A 502 -12.22 25.05 -13.59
N VAL A 503 -12.20 25.20 -12.27
CA VAL A 503 -12.43 24.12 -11.29
C VAL A 503 -13.88 23.59 -11.40
N PRO A 504 -14.09 22.27 -11.56
CA PRO A 504 -15.43 21.68 -11.67
C PRO A 504 -16.08 21.45 -10.30
N ASP A 505 -17.42 21.40 -10.25
CA ASP A 505 -18.20 21.08 -9.04
C ASP A 505 -17.74 19.77 -8.36
N SER A 506 -17.26 18.78 -9.13
CA SER A 506 -16.73 17.52 -8.62
C SER A 506 -15.38 17.67 -7.91
N ALA A 507 -14.55 18.67 -8.24
CA ALA A 507 -13.34 18.94 -7.48
C ALA A 507 -13.65 19.51 -6.09
N TYR A 508 -14.71 20.32 -5.95
CA TYR A 508 -15.19 20.79 -4.65
C TYR A 508 -15.68 19.63 -3.77
N LYS A 509 -16.51 18.72 -4.30
CA LYS A 509 -16.93 17.51 -3.55
C LYS A 509 -15.73 16.64 -3.14
N CYS A 510 -14.70 16.55 -3.98
CA CYS A 510 -13.48 15.80 -3.66
C CYS A 510 -12.71 16.48 -2.51
N ALA A 511 -12.54 17.80 -2.55
CA ALA A 511 -11.90 18.59 -1.50
C ALA A 511 -12.66 18.56 -0.16
N GLU A 512 -13.99 18.36 -0.18
CA GLU A 512 -14.76 18.14 1.06
C GLU A 512 -14.37 16.84 1.79
N TYR A 513 -13.83 15.81 1.11
CA TYR A 513 -13.23 14.66 1.81
C TYR A 513 -11.87 15.04 2.42
N LEU A 514 -11.01 15.69 1.64
CA LEU A 514 -9.64 16.06 2.05
C LEU A 514 -9.59 16.98 3.29
N ASP A 515 -10.53 17.93 3.42
CA ASP A 515 -10.73 18.79 4.61
C ASP A 515 -10.90 18.00 5.93
N LYS A 516 -11.25 16.71 5.84
CA LYS A 516 -11.47 15.79 6.98
C LYS A 516 -10.44 14.66 7.05
N ALA A 517 -9.64 14.47 6.01
CA ALA A 517 -8.72 13.36 5.85
C ALA A 517 -7.52 13.47 6.82
N THR A 518 -6.81 12.36 7.00
CA THR A 518 -5.45 12.38 7.54
C THR A 518 -4.56 11.67 6.54
N PHE A 519 -3.58 12.38 5.98
CA PHE A 519 -2.80 11.89 4.85
C PHE A 519 -1.77 10.83 5.28
N GLY A 520 -1.62 9.79 4.46
CA GLY A 520 -0.75 8.64 4.68
C GLY A 520 -1.54 7.37 4.99
N PHE A 521 -0.92 6.20 4.85
CA PHE A 521 -1.63 4.92 5.01
C PHE A 521 -2.14 4.68 6.43
N ASP A 522 -3.21 3.89 6.50
CA ASP A 522 -3.71 3.29 7.73
C ASP A 522 -3.15 1.86 7.92
N LEU A 523 -2.91 1.49 9.18
CA LEU A 523 -2.57 0.13 9.58
C LEU A 523 -3.42 -0.27 10.78
N TYR A 524 -4.08 -1.42 10.68
CA TYR A 524 -4.95 -1.96 11.72
C TYR A 524 -4.47 -3.34 12.19
N VAL A 525 -4.82 -3.70 13.43
CA VAL A 525 -4.60 -5.04 13.99
C VAL A 525 -5.84 -5.54 14.73
N THR A 526 -6.13 -6.83 14.64
CA THR A 526 -7.20 -7.51 15.38
C THR A 526 -6.76 -8.88 15.91
N GLU A 527 -7.23 -9.24 17.10
CA GLU A 527 -6.97 -10.55 17.73
C GLU A 527 -8.10 -11.56 17.45
N ASP A 528 -9.34 -11.07 17.26
CA ASP A 528 -10.53 -11.90 17.05
C ASP A 528 -11.04 -11.89 15.59
N GLY A 529 -10.61 -10.92 14.77
CA GLY A 529 -11.05 -10.76 13.39
C GLY A 529 -12.24 -9.81 13.21
N VAL A 530 -12.65 -9.09 14.26
CA VAL A 530 -13.81 -8.18 14.26
C VAL A 530 -13.49 -6.84 14.94
N ASN A 531 -12.81 -6.87 16.09
CA ASN A 531 -12.45 -5.67 16.84
C ASN A 531 -11.04 -5.22 16.45
N PHE A 532 -10.92 -4.02 15.86
CA PHE A 532 -9.65 -3.50 15.36
C PHE A 532 -9.08 -2.39 16.25
N THR A 533 -7.78 -2.47 16.50
CA THR A 533 -6.97 -1.38 17.03
C THR A 533 -6.25 -0.70 15.86
N LYS A 534 -6.38 0.63 15.74
CA LYS A 534 -5.65 1.43 14.77
C LYS A 534 -4.20 1.63 15.25
N ILE A 535 -3.22 1.32 14.41
CA ILE A 535 -1.78 1.44 14.70
C ILE A 535 -1.23 2.75 14.15
N THR A 536 -1.62 3.14 12.93
CA THR A 536 -1.36 4.46 12.36
C THR A 536 -2.51 4.83 11.43
N ASP A 537 -2.69 6.14 11.26
CA ASP A 537 -3.61 6.80 10.35
C ASP A 537 -2.95 7.98 9.61
N ASN A 538 -1.63 7.92 9.48
CA ASN A 538 -0.81 8.98 8.91
C ASN A 538 0.54 8.46 8.41
N GLY A 539 0.60 7.22 7.90
CA GLY A 539 1.82 6.65 7.32
C GLY A 539 3.04 6.62 8.25
N PHE A 540 2.83 6.42 9.55
CA PHE A 540 3.82 6.60 10.63
C PHE A 540 4.34 8.05 10.80
N GLY A 541 3.47 9.05 10.60
CA GLY A 541 3.79 10.48 10.68
C GLY A 541 4.42 11.04 9.40
N ASP A 542 4.36 10.30 8.29
CA ASP A 542 4.81 10.71 6.97
C ASP A 542 3.61 10.72 6.02
N PRO A 543 3.04 11.90 5.69
CA PRO A 543 1.85 12.01 4.84
C PRO A 543 2.11 11.60 3.38
N TYR A 544 3.36 11.26 3.04
CA TYR A 544 3.74 10.77 1.72
C TYR A 544 3.95 9.24 1.69
N ASN A 545 3.97 8.57 2.86
CA ASN A 545 3.84 7.12 2.95
C ASN A 545 2.38 6.74 2.66
N HIS A 546 1.99 6.74 1.39
CA HIS A 546 0.60 6.54 0.98
C HIS A 546 0.11 5.07 1.00
N GLY A 547 0.99 4.10 1.26
CA GLY A 547 0.59 2.69 1.30
C GLY A 547 1.44 1.79 2.18
N CYS A 548 0.78 0.93 2.95
CA CYS A 548 1.40 -0.16 3.70
C CYS A 548 1.71 -1.34 2.74
N ARG A 549 2.78 -1.18 1.95
CA ARG A 549 3.01 -2.00 0.75
C ARG A 549 3.41 -3.45 1.03
N ALA A 550 4.15 -3.71 2.11
CA ALA A 550 4.61 -5.05 2.43
C ALA A 550 4.69 -5.33 3.93
N PHE A 551 4.48 -6.60 4.27
CA PHE A 551 4.77 -7.17 5.58
C PHE A 551 5.87 -8.22 5.44
N GLY A 552 6.84 -8.23 6.36
CA GLY A 552 7.81 -9.31 6.46
C GLY A 552 8.05 -9.71 7.90
N ILE A 553 7.98 -11.02 8.16
CA ILE A 553 8.19 -11.60 9.48
C ILE A 553 9.64 -12.11 9.54
N THR A 554 10.37 -11.73 10.58
CA THR A 554 11.76 -12.12 10.80
C THR A 554 11.95 -12.65 12.23
N ASN A 555 13.13 -13.16 12.54
CA ASN A 555 13.54 -13.51 13.91
C ASN A 555 13.41 -12.33 14.91
N GLU A 556 13.39 -11.08 14.41
CA GLU A 556 13.34 -9.86 15.22
C GLU A 556 11.94 -9.27 15.38
N GLY A 557 10.92 -9.83 14.71
CA GLY A 557 9.54 -9.36 14.76
C GLY A 557 8.93 -9.10 13.38
N LEU A 558 7.86 -8.30 13.38
CA LEU A 558 7.15 -7.87 12.17
C LEU A 558 7.71 -6.55 11.63
N PHE A 559 7.94 -6.50 10.32
CA PHE A 559 8.47 -5.35 9.61
C PHE A 559 7.49 -4.92 8.51
N ILE A 560 7.34 -3.61 8.37
CA ILE A 560 6.47 -2.93 7.41
C ILE A 560 7.35 -2.25 6.36
N GLY A 561 7.06 -2.44 5.09
CA GLY A 561 7.66 -1.71 3.98
C GLY A 561 6.63 -0.79 3.32
N THR A 562 7.01 0.44 2.99
CA THR A 562 6.08 1.49 2.55
C THR A 562 5.98 1.65 1.03
N ALA A 563 5.03 2.48 0.62
CA ALA A 563 4.91 3.07 -0.71
C ALA A 563 4.94 4.59 -0.54
N ASN A 564 5.93 5.26 -1.15
CA ASN A 564 6.18 6.69 -0.99
C ASN A 564 6.83 7.27 -2.27
N PRO A 565 6.04 7.71 -3.27
CA PRO A 565 6.54 8.26 -4.55
C PRO A 565 7.15 9.66 -4.44
N PHE A 566 7.38 10.17 -3.23
CA PHE A 566 7.91 11.50 -2.96
C PHE A 566 9.37 11.43 -2.51
N TYR A 567 9.64 10.65 -1.46
CA TYR A 567 10.95 10.57 -0.83
C TYR A 567 11.62 9.19 -0.91
N GLY A 568 10.95 8.16 -1.41
CA GLY A 568 11.50 6.80 -1.48
C GLY A 568 10.96 5.88 -0.39
N THR A 569 10.99 4.56 -0.62
CA THR A 569 10.44 3.57 0.30
C THR A 569 11.18 3.55 1.63
N GLN A 570 10.45 3.27 2.70
CA GLN A 570 10.98 3.14 4.06
C GLN A 570 10.71 1.72 4.57
N VAL A 571 11.51 1.26 5.53
CA VAL A 571 11.24 0.01 6.28
C VAL A 571 11.19 0.31 7.78
N TRP A 572 10.14 -0.18 8.44
CA TRP A 572 9.84 0.06 9.84
C TRP A 572 9.69 -1.27 10.59
N LYS A 573 10.23 -1.36 11.81
CA LYS A 573 9.96 -2.45 12.75
C LYS A 573 8.72 -2.10 13.56
N LEU A 574 7.68 -2.91 13.50
CA LEU A 574 6.54 -2.78 14.41
C LEU A 574 6.84 -3.51 15.72
N SER A 575 6.43 -2.95 16.86
CA SER A 575 6.50 -3.63 18.16
C SER A 575 5.38 -3.17 19.09
N GLU A 576 4.83 -4.11 19.86
CA GLU A 576 3.86 -3.83 20.91
C GLU A 576 4.60 -3.39 22.19
N LYS A 577 4.11 -2.34 22.85
CA LYS A 577 4.68 -1.84 24.11
C LYS A 577 4.40 -2.84 25.21
N THR A 578 5.47 -3.41 25.78
CA THR A 578 5.37 -4.23 26.99
C THR A 578 4.91 -3.39 28.19
N VAL A 579 3.59 -3.39 28.43
CA VAL A 579 2.99 -2.86 29.65
C VAL A 579 3.49 -3.69 30.82
N THR A 580 4.61 -3.26 31.40
CA THR A 580 5.15 -3.84 32.62
C THR A 580 4.11 -3.61 33.72
N PRO A 581 3.55 -4.67 34.33
CA PRO A 581 2.59 -4.48 35.41
C PRO A 581 3.25 -3.70 36.53
N VAL A 582 2.70 -2.55 36.88
CA VAL A 582 3.16 -1.81 38.07
C VAL A 582 2.78 -2.65 39.27
N GLU A 583 3.75 -3.34 39.86
CA GLU A 583 3.56 -4.01 41.15
C GLU A 583 3.07 -2.98 42.16
N SER A 584 1.81 -3.11 42.59
CA SER A 584 1.20 -2.28 43.61
C SER A 584 1.94 -2.52 44.93
N SER A 585 2.87 -1.63 45.26
CA SER A 585 3.77 -1.74 46.41
C SER A 585 3.05 -1.47 47.73
N GLU A 586 2.20 -2.41 48.14
CA GLU A 586 1.60 -2.51 49.48
C GLU A 586 2.65 -2.85 50.56
N ASP A 587 3.71 -2.06 50.69
CA ASP A 587 4.39 -1.96 51.97
C ASP A 587 5.09 -0.61 52.22
N SER A 588 4.46 0.23 53.04
CA SER A 588 5.13 1.32 53.77
C SER A 588 4.52 1.46 55.17
N LYS A 589 4.82 0.49 56.03
CA LYS A 589 4.51 0.55 57.47
C LYS A 589 5.20 1.77 58.12
N GLN A 590 4.49 2.42 59.05
CA GLN A 590 5.02 3.53 59.84
C GLN A 590 6.11 3.06 60.81
N GLU A 591 7.14 3.89 61.03
CA GLU A 591 7.71 4.09 62.37
C GLU A 591 8.36 5.48 62.50
N ASP A 592 8.42 6.03 63.72
CA ASP A 592 8.55 7.47 64.01
C ASP A 592 9.97 8.03 64.08
N SER A 593 10.14 9.34 63.77
CA SER A 593 11.10 10.20 64.50
C SER A 593 10.84 11.73 64.45
N LYS A 594 9.92 12.19 65.32
CA LYS A 594 10.02 13.34 66.26
C LYS A 594 10.46 14.78 65.85
N ILE A 595 9.76 15.72 66.53
CA ILE A 595 10.13 17.12 66.95
C ILE A 595 9.87 18.27 65.96
N GLU A 596 9.10 19.32 66.30
CA GLU A 596 7.95 19.35 67.23
C GLU A 596 6.79 20.27 66.77
N LYS A 597 6.89 21.62 66.90
CA LYS A 597 5.73 22.55 66.84
C LYS A 597 6.06 23.98 66.41
N ASP A 598 5.13 24.64 65.73
CA ASP A 598 4.25 25.70 66.27
C ASP A 598 3.05 25.90 65.31
N GLU A 599 1.80 25.89 65.80
CA GLU A 599 0.95 27.07 66.05
C GLU A 599 0.73 28.00 64.82
N SER A 600 -0.50 28.29 64.35
CA SER A 600 -1.83 27.98 64.90
C SER A 600 -2.98 28.11 63.86
N LYS A 601 -4.17 27.54 64.20
CA LYS A 601 -5.57 28.05 64.07
C LYS A 601 -5.95 28.99 62.88
N THR A 602 -7.12 28.89 62.25
CA THR A 602 -8.37 28.09 62.49
C THR A 602 -9.29 28.14 61.26
N GLU A 603 -10.18 27.13 61.13
CA GLU A 603 -11.55 27.20 60.55
C GLU A 603 -11.74 27.59 59.05
N SER A 604 -12.70 27.03 58.29
CA SER A 604 -13.57 25.85 58.50
C SER A 604 -14.29 25.44 57.19
N SER A 605 -14.84 24.20 57.16
CA SER A 605 -16.00 23.67 56.39
C SER A 605 -16.83 24.63 55.50
N SER A 606 -17.43 24.21 54.38
CA SER A 606 -18.14 22.93 54.09
C SER A 606 -18.10 22.58 52.58
N GLU A 607 -18.16 21.34 52.09
CA GLU A 607 -19.31 20.41 52.09
C GLU A 607 -20.62 21.03 51.52
N ASN A 608 -21.44 20.36 50.69
CA ASN A 608 -21.29 19.12 49.88
C ASN A 608 -22.46 19.02 48.86
N SER A 609 -22.64 17.88 48.16
CA SER A 609 -23.80 17.48 47.30
C SER A 609 -23.96 18.29 45.98
N THR A 610 -24.23 17.72 44.79
CA THR A 610 -25.02 16.57 44.28
C THR A 610 -26.54 16.75 44.30
N ASP A 611 -27.14 17.02 43.14
CA ASP A 611 -28.32 16.24 42.71
C ASP A 611 -28.63 16.31 41.19
N SER A 612 -29.39 15.33 40.72
CA SER A 612 -30.00 15.15 39.39
C SER A 612 -31.33 14.40 39.60
N PRO A 613 -32.25 14.18 38.61
CA PRO A 613 -32.39 14.74 37.25
C PRO A 613 -33.87 15.19 36.95
N LYS A 614 -34.20 15.39 35.65
CA LYS A 614 -35.47 15.02 34.93
C LYS A 614 -36.42 16.10 34.34
N THR A 615 -36.46 16.09 33.00
CA THR A 615 -37.64 16.03 32.08
C THR A 615 -38.73 17.12 32.01
N GLY A 616 -39.08 17.47 30.77
CA GLY A 616 -40.35 18.13 30.35
C GLY A 616 -40.17 19.59 29.92
N ASP A 617 -40.84 20.12 28.89
CA ASP A 617 -41.69 19.53 27.83
C ASP A 617 -41.67 20.48 26.60
N SER A 618 -42.56 20.29 25.64
CA SER A 618 -42.45 20.68 24.23
C SER A 618 -43.26 21.92 23.79
N SER A 619 -43.00 22.33 22.54
CA SER A 619 -43.89 23.05 21.60
C SER A 619 -43.80 24.59 21.43
N ASN A 620 -43.94 25.00 20.16
CA ASN A 620 -44.17 26.35 19.61
C ASN A 620 -43.00 27.36 19.66
N GLY A 621 -42.83 28.29 18.70
CA GLY A 621 -43.48 28.41 17.39
C GLY A 621 -43.71 29.85 16.89
N ILE A 622 -43.11 30.21 15.75
CA ILE A 622 -43.55 31.26 14.79
C ILE A 622 -43.36 32.76 15.18
N ALA A 623 -42.13 33.25 14.92
CA ALA A 623 -41.76 34.23 13.86
C ALA A 623 -42.07 35.76 13.89
N TYR A 624 -41.24 36.47 13.09
CA TYR A 624 -41.33 37.86 12.56
C TYR A 624 -41.02 39.02 13.54
N PHE A 625 -40.43 40.17 13.15
CA PHE A 625 -40.02 40.83 11.88
C PHE A 625 -38.95 41.91 12.25
N LEU A 626 -38.07 42.58 11.45
CA LEU A 626 -37.61 42.79 10.05
C LEU A 626 -36.18 43.46 10.19
N ALA A 627 -35.29 43.76 9.22
CA ALA A 627 -35.02 43.51 7.79
C ALA A 627 -33.61 44.10 7.46
N GLY A 628 -32.94 43.86 6.32
CA GLY A 628 -33.22 42.95 5.20
C GLY A 628 -32.64 43.42 3.85
N LEU A 629 -32.86 42.60 2.81
CA LEU A 629 -32.58 42.80 1.37
C LEU A 629 -31.08 42.73 0.94
N SER A 630 -30.74 42.22 -0.25
CA SER A 630 -31.56 41.93 -1.45
C SER A 630 -31.37 40.50 -2.01
N LEU A 631 -32.38 39.95 -2.71
CA LEU A 631 -32.40 38.57 -3.21
C LEU A 631 -32.92 38.48 -4.66
N ILE A 632 -32.44 37.45 -5.36
CA ILE A 632 -32.68 36.95 -6.73
C ILE A 632 -34.08 37.23 -7.33
N ALA A 633 -34.12 37.65 -8.61
CA ALA A 633 -35.00 37.07 -9.65
C ALA A 633 -34.72 37.63 -11.07
N ILE A 634 -34.55 36.75 -12.05
CA ILE A 634 -35.45 36.59 -13.22
C ILE A 634 -35.03 35.36 -14.02
N VAL A 635 -35.97 34.42 -14.16
CA VAL A 635 -35.92 33.35 -15.17
C VAL A 635 -36.79 33.79 -16.34
N TYR A 636 -36.21 33.76 -17.55
CA TYR A 636 -36.90 33.62 -18.84
C TYR A 636 -37.92 34.71 -19.26
N THR A 637 -37.48 35.72 -20.03
CA THR A 637 -38.38 36.44 -20.96
C THR A 637 -37.68 37.08 -22.17
N MET A 638 -38.40 37.13 -23.31
CA MET A 638 -38.17 38.01 -24.48
C MET A 638 -37.01 37.74 -25.48
N ASN A 639 -36.92 36.48 -25.93
CA ASN A 639 -37.00 36.10 -27.36
C ASN A 639 -37.04 37.24 -28.44
N LYS A 640 -36.06 37.23 -29.36
CA LYS A 640 -36.03 37.85 -30.72
C LYS A 640 -36.30 39.36 -30.90
N LYS A 641 -35.24 40.10 -31.27
CA LYS A 641 -35.09 41.09 -32.38
C LYS A 641 -33.61 41.55 -32.38
N LEU A 642 -32.90 41.77 -33.49
CA LEU A 642 -33.26 41.80 -34.91
C LEU A 642 -32.07 41.38 -35.81
N PHE A 643 -32.37 40.84 -37.00
CA PHE A 643 -31.41 40.64 -38.08
C PHE A 643 -30.95 41.97 -38.71
N LYS A 644 -29.81 41.90 -39.44
CA LYS A 644 -29.15 42.89 -40.33
C LYS A 644 -28.00 43.66 -39.65
N LYS A 645 -26.89 43.94 -40.34
CA LYS A 645 -26.71 43.98 -41.80
C LYS A 645 -25.27 43.72 -42.25
N ASN A 646 -25.15 43.03 -43.40
CA ASN A 646 -23.93 42.70 -44.16
C ASN A 646 -22.97 41.73 -43.45
#